data_AF-A8XGZ6-F1
#
_entry.id   AF-A8XGZ6-F1
#
_cell.length_a   1.000
_cell.length_b   1.000
_cell.length_c   1.000
_cell.angle_alpha   90.00
_cell.angle_beta   90.00
_cell.angle_gamma   90.00
#
_symmetry.space_group_name_H-M   'P 1'
#
loop_
_entity.id
_entity.type
_entity.pdbx_description
1 polymer ?
#
loop_
_entity_poly.entity_id
_entity_poly.type
_entity_poly.pdbx_seq_one_letter_code
_entity_poly.pdbx_strand_id
1 'polypeptide(L)'
;MDERSNYSNRFVPYVNAYFQFYLLAGLTFQFILLYLIRMKSPASLDQLKYFLYNTSCVQILEILCGYFTQHRSLPNSTTFAVLANGPCRYFGPAVCFSGYHIFLGVTFCVALSISNTVVYRFLILRRRDITKRHLIYIIIFSYIPGIVTMIIPFTDNWDFPVATNQTYSEHPTYNLSYYVPFSGFANINSSQFLAATAVLAIGAYGIPMCSFLLTRSILKLIRAHSNLPTRTKAQAKTLVHGLACQILIPLLCYIPIFSVYSYSQLNGKENLASEHLLMILTCLPALIDPFISFYFVVPYRNALLRVIINRKEDEKTSTMAMPSTVSIRQISVNFSVLFLTFFHQIRCLPNSTTYAVLPRGPCRLLGPNACFAGYHISLAVSMGVALSIANTVLFRYLLLRFHGFGKNHYLTMIALCYIPTVFLAIVPFLDKWDFQKARSFTYKAHSTYDFSIYEPFPGFSNIQSIPFLTATGVVAIGAYVIPFGSFFIIFSISSLIKRHTSMSDRTKEVAKMMVKGLAFQTVLPFLSYTPIVSFYLYSQFTGEEMLLTEHFLMLCSGFPALCDPFISCYCILPYRQAIIKYISRKTRRGSGRHSRSLNSADLSVFNDQLTVRADVICIGNTGPFFRTYQQQEPRILVIQPTSWLVPFLIGESWPHYKKQKISEHTDACL
;
A
#
# COMPACT_ATOMS: atom_id res chain seq x y z
N MET A 1 13.29 -28.07 30.51
CA MET A 1 14.12 -27.29 29.54
C MET A 1 13.26 -26.69 28.42
N ASP A 2 12.01 -27.14 28.33
CA ASP A 2 11.17 -27.22 27.15
C ASP A 2 10.44 -25.90 26.85
N GLU A 3 10.08 -25.13 27.88
CA GLU A 3 9.52 -23.78 27.71
C GLU A 3 10.46 -22.86 26.89
N ARG A 4 11.78 -22.96 27.15
CA ARG A 4 12.77 -22.16 26.42
C ARG A 4 12.94 -22.63 24.96
N SER A 5 12.68 -23.91 24.66
CA SER A 5 12.80 -24.42 23.28
C SER A 5 11.65 -24.00 22.38
N ASN A 6 10.42 -23.89 22.91
CA ASN A 6 9.26 -23.39 22.16
C ASN A 6 9.35 -21.89 21.82
N TYR A 7 10.12 -21.10 22.57
CA TYR A 7 10.28 -19.67 22.35
C TYR A 7 10.76 -19.31 20.93
N SER A 8 11.61 -20.14 20.32
CA SER A 8 12.10 -19.91 18.94
C SER A 8 11.01 -20.09 17.88
N ASN A 9 9.99 -20.90 18.18
CA ASN A 9 9.00 -21.38 17.21
C ASN A 9 7.59 -20.80 17.44
N ARG A 10 7.39 -20.00 18.49
CA ARG A 10 6.11 -19.33 18.80
C ARG A 10 5.52 -18.51 17.64
N PHE A 11 6.33 -18.07 16.69
CA PHE A 11 5.86 -17.33 15.51
C PHE A 11 5.37 -18.22 14.36
N VAL A 12 5.69 -19.51 14.35
CA VAL A 12 5.37 -20.43 13.24
C VAL A 12 3.86 -20.50 12.93
N PRO A 13 2.93 -20.60 13.91
CA PRO A 13 1.50 -20.59 13.60
C PRO A 13 1.05 -19.31 12.87
N TYR A 14 1.60 -18.16 13.26
CA TYR A 14 1.27 -16.85 12.70
C TYR A 14 1.91 -16.63 11.32
N VAL A 15 3.13 -17.10 11.11
CA VAL A 15 3.80 -17.12 9.80
C VAL A 15 3.03 -18.02 8.83
N ASN A 16 2.61 -19.21 9.26
CA ASN A 16 1.79 -20.12 8.45
C ASN A 16 0.43 -19.48 8.11
N ALA A 17 -0.26 -18.88 9.08
CA ALA A 17 -1.52 -18.19 8.85
C ALA A 17 -1.38 -16.98 7.89
N TYR A 18 -0.28 -16.22 8.01
CA TYR A 18 0.07 -15.19 7.04
C TYR A 18 0.24 -15.77 5.64
N PHE A 19 0.96 -16.88 5.47
CA PHE A 19 1.19 -17.46 4.14
C PHE A 19 -0.08 -18.05 3.51
N GLN A 20 -0.99 -18.61 4.29
CA GLN A 20 -2.33 -19.01 3.80
C GLN A 20 -3.13 -17.79 3.30
N PHE A 21 -3.16 -16.70 4.08
CA PHE A 21 -3.82 -15.46 3.66
C PHE A 21 -3.14 -14.85 2.41
N TYR A 22 -1.82 -14.80 2.39
CA TYR A 22 -1.01 -14.25 1.30
C TYR A 22 -1.23 -15.00 -0.02
N LEU A 23 -1.29 -16.34 0.00
CA LEU A 23 -1.63 -17.15 -1.16
C LEU A 23 -3.04 -16.81 -1.69
N LEU A 24 -4.06 -16.93 -0.84
CA LEU A 24 -5.46 -16.77 -1.23
C LEU A 24 -5.77 -15.34 -1.70
N ALA A 25 -5.35 -14.34 -0.92
CA ALA A 25 -5.57 -12.93 -1.22
C ALA A 25 -4.70 -12.46 -2.41
N GLY A 26 -3.41 -12.81 -2.40
CA GLY A 26 -2.46 -12.44 -3.44
C GLY A 26 -2.87 -12.95 -4.82
N LEU A 27 -3.16 -14.25 -4.95
CA LEU A 27 -3.64 -14.82 -6.20
C LEU A 27 -4.96 -14.18 -6.64
N THR A 28 -5.93 -14.01 -5.73
CA THR A 28 -7.22 -13.38 -6.03
C THR A 28 -7.04 -11.97 -6.61
N PHE A 29 -6.24 -11.12 -5.97
CA PHE A 29 -6.05 -9.74 -6.44
C PHE A 29 -5.19 -9.67 -7.72
N GLN A 30 -4.19 -10.54 -7.90
CA GLN A 30 -3.40 -10.60 -9.13
C GLN A 30 -4.23 -11.12 -10.32
N PHE A 31 -5.10 -12.13 -10.14
CA PHE A 31 -6.01 -12.57 -11.21
C PHE A 31 -7.05 -11.49 -11.57
N ILE A 32 -7.58 -10.75 -10.59
CA ILE A 32 -8.43 -9.58 -10.84
C ILE A 32 -7.65 -8.50 -11.63
N LEU A 33 -6.37 -8.26 -11.30
CA LEU A 33 -5.53 -7.33 -12.04
C LEU A 33 -5.29 -7.80 -13.48
N LEU A 34 -4.92 -9.06 -13.72
CA LEU A 34 -4.77 -9.64 -15.06
C LEU A 34 -6.05 -9.52 -15.90
N TYR A 35 -7.21 -9.79 -15.31
CA TYR A 35 -8.52 -9.61 -15.95
C TYR A 35 -8.77 -8.14 -16.34
N LEU A 36 -8.44 -7.18 -15.48
CA LEU A 36 -8.57 -5.75 -15.76
C LEU A 36 -7.57 -5.27 -16.82
N ILE A 37 -6.33 -5.76 -16.80
CA ILE A 37 -5.32 -5.50 -17.83
C ILE A 37 -5.84 -5.97 -19.19
N ARG A 38 -6.42 -7.19 -19.27
CA ARG A 38 -6.98 -7.75 -20.51
C ARG A 38 -8.24 -7.02 -20.99
N MET A 39 -9.23 -6.85 -20.12
CA MET A 39 -10.60 -6.50 -20.53
C MET A 39 -10.95 -5.03 -20.43
N LYS A 40 -10.08 -4.18 -19.85
CA LYS A 40 -10.38 -2.76 -19.57
C LYS A 40 -9.25 -1.78 -19.91
N SER A 41 -8.07 -2.23 -20.34
CA SER A 41 -6.97 -1.34 -20.73
C SER A 41 -7.21 -0.71 -22.13
N PRO A 42 -7.25 0.63 -22.27
CA PRO A 42 -7.41 1.29 -23.57
C PRO A 42 -6.20 1.11 -24.49
N ALA A 43 -6.40 1.29 -25.80
CA ALA A 43 -5.37 1.13 -26.83
C ALA A 43 -4.15 2.05 -26.62
N SER A 44 -4.34 3.25 -26.07
CA SER A 44 -3.26 4.18 -25.68
C SER A 44 -2.33 3.65 -24.57
N LEU A 45 -2.63 2.49 -23.99
CA LEU A 45 -1.77 1.77 -23.06
C LEU A 45 -1.28 0.42 -23.61
N ASP A 46 -1.53 0.05 -24.87
CA ASP A 46 -1.17 -1.26 -25.45
C ASP A 46 0.29 -1.67 -25.21
N GLN A 47 1.24 -0.76 -25.43
CA GLN A 47 2.66 -1.02 -25.16
C GLN A 47 2.98 -1.17 -23.66
N LEU A 48 2.19 -0.55 -22.76
CA LEU A 48 2.32 -0.75 -21.32
C LEU A 48 1.76 -2.10 -20.86
N LYS A 49 0.74 -2.65 -21.54
CA LYS A 49 0.09 -3.93 -21.16
C LYS A 49 1.12 -5.05 -21.03
N TYR A 50 2.11 -5.11 -21.92
CA TYR A 50 3.20 -6.08 -21.85
C TYR A 50 3.97 -6.03 -20.53
N PHE A 51 4.31 -4.82 -20.04
CA PHE A 51 4.99 -4.65 -18.75
C PHE A 51 4.09 -5.00 -17.56
N LEU A 52 2.80 -4.62 -17.60
CA LEU A 52 1.86 -4.94 -16.52
C LEU A 52 1.56 -6.45 -16.43
N TYR A 53 1.32 -7.12 -17.56
CA TYR A 53 1.19 -8.58 -17.59
C TYR A 53 2.46 -9.24 -17.05
N ASN A 54 3.63 -8.80 -17.50
CA ASN A 54 4.92 -9.31 -17.06
C ASN A 54 5.12 -9.16 -15.53
N THR A 55 4.84 -7.99 -14.94
CA THR A 55 4.89 -7.79 -13.48
C THR A 55 3.89 -8.68 -12.75
N SER A 56 2.61 -8.73 -13.16
CA SER A 56 1.62 -9.60 -12.49
C SER A 56 1.96 -11.09 -12.59
N CYS A 57 2.48 -11.57 -13.72
CA CYS A 57 2.87 -12.98 -13.87
C CYS A 57 4.05 -13.34 -12.96
N VAL A 58 5.07 -12.49 -12.85
CA VAL A 58 6.22 -12.76 -11.95
C VAL A 58 5.83 -12.56 -10.48
N GLN A 59 4.89 -11.66 -10.16
CA GLN A 59 4.32 -11.54 -8.80
C GLN A 59 3.45 -12.74 -8.43
N ILE A 60 2.70 -13.34 -9.36
CA ILE A 60 2.01 -14.63 -9.12
C ILE A 60 3.04 -15.74 -8.83
N LEU A 61 4.14 -15.79 -9.58
CA LEU A 61 5.22 -16.74 -9.33
C LEU A 61 5.88 -16.50 -7.96
N GLU A 62 6.08 -15.24 -7.54
CA GLU A 62 6.58 -14.88 -6.20
C GLU A 62 5.63 -15.39 -5.10
N ILE A 63 4.32 -15.19 -5.28
CA ILE A 63 3.30 -15.66 -4.33
C ILE A 63 3.34 -17.20 -4.20
N LEU A 64 3.47 -17.92 -5.32
CA LEU A 64 3.55 -19.38 -5.34
C LEU A 64 4.87 -19.89 -4.72
N CYS A 65 6.02 -19.35 -5.09
CA CYS A 65 7.32 -19.74 -4.53
C CYS A 65 7.43 -19.36 -3.03
N GLY A 66 6.81 -18.25 -2.62
CA GLY A 66 6.73 -17.84 -1.24
C GLY A 66 5.91 -18.81 -0.40
N TYR A 67 4.69 -19.14 -0.85
CA TYR A 67 3.87 -20.15 -0.20
C TYR A 67 4.49 -21.56 -0.21
N PHE A 68 5.24 -21.91 -1.27
CA PHE A 68 5.90 -23.22 -1.40
C PHE A 68 7.04 -23.43 -0.40
N THR A 69 7.78 -22.37 -0.06
CA THR A 69 8.99 -22.46 0.78
C THR A 69 8.75 -22.12 2.25
N GLN A 70 8.05 -21.02 2.55
CA GLN A 70 7.81 -20.48 3.90
C GLN A 70 9.07 -20.59 4.78
N HIS A 71 10.19 -20.04 4.29
CA HIS A 71 11.50 -20.19 4.91
C HIS A 71 11.72 -19.15 6.02
N ARG A 72 12.32 -19.62 7.11
CA ARG A 72 12.97 -18.81 8.14
C ARG A 72 14.47 -18.84 7.86
N SER A 73 15.06 -17.65 7.71
CA SER A 73 16.50 -17.48 7.43
C SER A 73 17.26 -17.36 8.76
N LEU A 74 18.08 -18.36 9.10
CA LEU A 74 18.82 -18.42 10.37
C LEU A 74 20.34 -18.30 10.10
N PRO A 75 20.96 -17.15 10.42
CA PRO A 75 22.38 -16.92 10.15
C PRO A 75 23.28 -17.43 11.27
N ASN A 76 24.20 -18.34 10.94
CA ASN A 76 25.27 -18.81 11.83
C ASN A 76 26.57 -18.05 11.55
N SER A 77 27.63 -18.27 12.33
CA SER A 77 28.91 -17.56 12.21
C SER A 77 29.70 -17.87 10.93
N THR A 78 29.63 -19.10 10.41
CA THR A 78 30.29 -19.51 9.14
C THR A 78 29.38 -20.24 8.15
N THR A 79 28.15 -20.59 8.55
CA THR A 79 27.12 -21.22 7.70
C THR A 79 25.84 -20.39 7.69
N PHE A 80 24.88 -20.73 6.83
CA PHE A 80 23.58 -20.08 6.80
C PHE A 80 22.47 -21.12 6.60
N ALA A 81 21.54 -21.22 7.54
CA ALA A 81 20.47 -22.22 7.53
C ALA A 81 19.15 -21.68 6.97
N VAL A 82 18.51 -22.50 6.13
CA VAL A 82 17.22 -22.25 5.48
C VAL A 82 16.21 -23.21 6.10
N LEU A 83 15.52 -22.74 7.14
CA LEU A 83 14.51 -23.49 7.88
C LEU A 83 13.15 -23.37 7.18
N ALA A 84 12.90 -24.23 6.21
CA ALA A 84 11.69 -24.21 5.39
C ALA A 84 10.49 -24.87 6.09
N ASN A 85 9.31 -24.24 6.02
CA ASN A 85 8.06 -24.79 6.55
C ASN A 85 6.93 -24.99 5.51
N GLY A 86 7.19 -24.62 4.25
CA GLY A 86 6.19 -24.75 3.18
C GLY A 86 6.08 -26.17 2.62
N PRO A 87 5.14 -26.41 1.68
CA PRO A 87 4.97 -27.68 1.00
C PRO A 87 6.21 -28.28 0.33
N CYS A 88 7.30 -27.52 0.12
CA CYS A 88 8.58 -28.06 -0.34
C CYS A 88 9.10 -29.21 0.55
N ARG A 89 8.77 -29.20 1.85
CA ARG A 89 9.29 -30.17 2.82
C ARG A 89 8.88 -31.62 2.52
N TYR A 90 7.71 -31.83 1.91
CA TYR A 90 7.26 -33.15 1.45
C TYR A 90 8.16 -33.77 0.36
N PHE A 91 9.03 -32.96 -0.26
CA PHE A 91 9.98 -33.36 -1.30
C PHE A 91 11.45 -33.34 -0.83
N GLY A 92 11.69 -33.07 0.47
CA GLY A 92 13.02 -33.10 1.07
C GLY A 92 13.83 -31.80 0.97
N PRO A 93 15.00 -31.73 1.66
CA PRO A 93 15.73 -30.49 1.89
C PRO A 93 16.32 -29.90 0.60
N ALA A 94 16.76 -30.74 -0.33
CA ALA A 94 17.26 -30.30 -1.64
C ALA A 94 16.21 -29.52 -2.45
N VAL A 95 14.93 -29.92 -2.36
CA VAL A 95 13.82 -29.25 -3.07
C VAL A 95 13.41 -27.96 -2.35
N CYS A 96 13.47 -27.92 -1.02
CA CYS A 96 13.32 -26.66 -0.27
C CYS A 96 14.44 -25.65 -0.57
N PHE A 97 15.70 -26.10 -0.63
CA PHE A 97 16.84 -25.25 -0.99
C PHE A 97 16.74 -24.73 -2.43
N SER A 98 16.37 -25.61 -3.37
CA SER A 98 16.04 -25.23 -4.75
C SER A 98 14.93 -24.17 -4.80
N GLY A 99 13.84 -24.40 -4.07
CA GLY A 99 12.70 -23.48 -4.00
C GLY A 99 13.07 -22.12 -3.40
N TYR A 100 13.96 -22.09 -2.40
CA TYR A 100 14.49 -20.87 -1.78
C TYR A 100 15.26 -20.02 -2.80
N HIS A 101 16.14 -20.62 -3.60
CA HIS A 101 16.88 -19.90 -4.65
C HIS A 101 16.00 -19.45 -5.83
N ILE A 102 15.01 -20.25 -6.21
CA ILE A 102 13.98 -19.84 -7.17
C ILE A 102 13.20 -18.64 -6.62
N PHE A 103 12.73 -18.69 -5.36
CA PHE A 103 12.04 -17.56 -4.71
C PHE A 103 12.88 -16.27 -4.74
N LEU A 104 14.14 -16.33 -4.29
CA LEU A 104 15.05 -15.17 -4.27
C LEU A 104 15.25 -14.55 -5.65
N GLY A 105 15.48 -15.37 -6.68
CA GLY A 105 15.61 -14.89 -8.05
C GLY A 105 14.29 -14.33 -8.62
N VAL A 106 13.14 -14.90 -8.24
CA VAL A 106 11.82 -14.41 -8.65
C VAL A 106 11.51 -13.05 -8.01
N THR A 107 11.79 -12.86 -6.70
CA THR A 107 11.73 -11.55 -6.03
C THR A 107 12.61 -10.51 -6.73
N PHE A 108 13.83 -10.89 -7.11
CA PHE A 108 14.72 -10.00 -7.88
C PHE A 108 14.11 -9.62 -9.24
N CYS A 109 13.48 -10.58 -9.93
CA CYS A 109 12.71 -10.34 -11.15
C CYS A 109 11.46 -9.47 -10.93
N VAL A 110 10.77 -9.54 -9.78
CA VAL A 110 9.66 -8.62 -9.44
C VAL A 110 10.18 -7.19 -9.35
N ALA A 111 11.26 -6.94 -8.60
CA ALA A 111 11.88 -5.62 -8.50
C ALA A 111 12.33 -5.06 -9.87
N LEU A 112 12.93 -5.91 -10.72
CA LEU A 112 13.25 -5.58 -12.10
C LEU A 112 12.00 -5.26 -12.95
N SER A 113 10.91 -6.02 -12.82
CA SER A 113 9.70 -5.82 -13.63
C SER A 113 9.05 -4.44 -13.39
N ILE A 114 9.05 -3.98 -12.13
CA ILE A 114 8.59 -2.65 -11.73
C ILE A 114 9.57 -1.59 -12.29
N SER A 115 10.88 -1.79 -12.12
CA SER A 115 11.92 -0.90 -12.65
C SER A 115 11.85 -0.75 -14.18
N ASN A 116 11.68 -1.84 -14.92
CA ASN A 116 11.47 -1.86 -16.37
C ASN A 116 10.30 -0.98 -16.80
N THR A 117 9.20 -1.00 -16.05
CA THR A 117 8.02 -0.17 -16.31
C THR A 117 8.34 1.33 -16.15
N VAL A 118 9.20 1.69 -15.20
CA VAL A 118 9.74 3.04 -15.01
C VAL A 118 10.69 3.42 -16.15
N VAL A 119 11.64 2.56 -16.49
CA VAL A 119 12.63 2.77 -17.56
C VAL A 119 11.93 2.97 -18.91
N TYR A 120 10.98 2.10 -19.27
CA TYR A 120 10.14 2.26 -20.45
C TYR A 120 9.40 3.61 -20.44
N ARG A 121 8.81 4.01 -19.30
CA ARG A 121 8.13 5.30 -19.16
C ARG A 121 9.06 6.51 -19.27
N PHE A 122 10.31 6.39 -18.84
CA PHE A 122 11.34 7.41 -19.09
C PHE A 122 11.74 7.48 -20.56
N LEU A 123 11.98 6.32 -21.19
CA LEU A 123 12.40 6.23 -22.59
C LEU A 123 11.36 6.81 -23.55
N ILE A 124 10.07 6.44 -23.44
CA ILE A 124 9.00 6.93 -24.34
C ILE A 124 8.68 8.43 -24.16
N LEU A 125 9.16 9.07 -23.09
CA LEU A 125 9.05 10.53 -22.89
C LEU A 125 10.28 11.30 -23.40
N ARG A 126 11.37 10.59 -23.71
CA ARG A 126 12.66 11.14 -24.17
C ARG A 126 13.00 10.80 -25.63
N ARG A 127 12.54 9.65 -26.13
CA ARG A 127 12.57 9.21 -27.53
C ARG A 127 11.12 8.99 -27.99
N ARG A 128 10.77 9.45 -29.19
CA ARG A 128 9.37 9.38 -29.68
C ARG A 128 8.89 7.96 -29.94
N ASP A 129 9.76 7.09 -30.44
CA ASP A 129 9.37 5.78 -30.95
C ASP A 129 10.18 4.64 -30.30
N ILE A 130 9.46 3.60 -29.86
CA ILE A 130 10.02 2.32 -29.42
C ILE A 130 9.15 1.21 -30.00
N THR A 131 9.73 0.28 -30.76
CA THR A 131 8.99 -0.80 -31.40
C THR A 131 8.66 -1.93 -30.42
N LYS A 132 7.57 -2.67 -30.67
CA LYS A 132 7.14 -3.81 -29.81
C LYS A 132 8.25 -4.85 -29.60
N ARG A 133 9.06 -5.16 -30.64
CA ARG A 133 10.20 -6.09 -30.54
C ARG A 133 11.25 -5.62 -29.52
N HIS A 134 11.59 -4.33 -29.53
CA HIS A 134 12.56 -3.77 -28.59
C HIS A 134 12.06 -3.80 -27.14
N LEU A 135 10.75 -3.64 -26.90
CA LEU A 135 10.17 -3.76 -25.55
C LEU A 135 10.28 -5.20 -25.01
N ILE A 136 10.07 -6.21 -25.87
CA ILE A 136 10.22 -7.63 -25.50
C ILE A 136 11.67 -7.95 -25.15
N TYR A 137 12.64 -7.48 -25.95
CA TYR A 137 14.06 -7.66 -25.64
C TYR A 137 14.47 -6.99 -24.32
N ILE A 138 13.98 -5.78 -24.03
CA ILE A 138 14.24 -5.11 -22.74
C ILE A 138 13.75 -5.98 -21.57
N ILE A 139 12.55 -6.56 -21.66
CA ILE A 139 12.01 -7.44 -20.62
C ILE A 139 12.89 -8.70 -20.47
N ILE A 140 13.19 -9.41 -21.56
CA ILE A 140 13.97 -10.66 -21.53
C ILE A 140 15.37 -10.43 -20.96
N PHE A 141 16.14 -9.48 -21.52
CA PHE A 141 17.51 -9.22 -21.07
C PHE A 141 17.59 -8.69 -19.63
N SER A 142 16.55 -7.98 -19.15
CA SER A 142 16.54 -7.50 -17.78
C SER A 142 16.59 -8.62 -16.73
N TYR A 143 16.07 -9.81 -17.03
CA TYR A 143 15.97 -10.92 -16.07
C TYR A 143 17.24 -11.76 -15.93
N ILE A 144 18.27 -11.53 -16.75
CA ILE A 144 19.54 -12.25 -16.65
C ILE A 144 20.13 -12.24 -15.22
N PRO A 145 20.22 -11.12 -14.49
CA PRO A 145 20.80 -11.13 -13.14
C PRO A 145 19.94 -11.89 -12.10
N GLY A 146 18.61 -11.91 -12.29
CA GLY A 146 17.71 -12.73 -11.46
C GLY A 146 17.88 -14.22 -11.72
N ILE A 147 18.00 -14.63 -12.98
CA ILE A 147 18.32 -16.01 -13.38
C ILE A 147 19.72 -16.42 -12.86
N VAL A 148 20.71 -15.53 -12.94
CA VAL A 148 22.05 -15.74 -12.36
C VAL A 148 21.98 -15.92 -10.84
N THR A 149 21.12 -15.19 -10.15
CA THR A 149 20.88 -15.35 -8.69
C THR A 149 20.23 -16.69 -8.37
N MET A 150 19.39 -17.23 -9.25
CA MET A 150 18.86 -18.60 -9.11
C MET A 150 19.97 -19.64 -9.30
N ILE A 151 20.83 -19.50 -10.32
CA ILE A 151 21.74 -20.56 -10.76
C ILE A 151 23.04 -20.64 -9.93
N ILE A 152 23.64 -19.51 -9.52
CA ILE A 152 24.92 -19.50 -8.80
C ILE A 152 24.96 -20.46 -7.58
N PRO A 153 23.92 -20.52 -6.72
CA PRO A 153 23.89 -21.45 -5.58
C PRO A 153 23.86 -22.94 -5.95
N PHE A 154 23.52 -23.31 -7.19
CA PHE A 154 23.58 -24.69 -7.68
C PHE A 154 24.98 -25.06 -8.22
N THR A 155 25.94 -24.12 -8.25
CA THR A 155 27.35 -24.39 -8.59
C THR A 155 28.25 -24.42 -7.34
N ASP A 156 27.66 -24.66 -6.16
CA ASP A 156 28.36 -24.90 -4.89
C ASP A 156 28.03 -26.33 -4.38
N ASN A 157 28.87 -26.89 -3.52
CA ASN A 157 28.65 -28.24 -2.99
C ASN A 157 27.65 -28.21 -1.84
N TRP A 158 26.53 -28.94 -1.98
CA TRP A 158 25.40 -28.91 -1.04
C TRP A 158 25.61 -29.78 0.20
N ASP A 159 26.60 -29.43 1.03
CA ASP A 159 26.81 -30.05 2.34
C ASP A 159 25.85 -29.46 3.39
N PHE A 160 24.61 -29.93 3.35
CA PHE A 160 23.61 -29.61 4.37
C PHE A 160 24.00 -30.09 5.78
N PRO A 161 24.61 -31.28 6.00
CA PRO A 161 25.07 -31.71 7.32
C PRO A 161 25.98 -30.70 8.04
N VAL A 162 26.93 -30.05 7.35
CA VAL A 162 27.77 -29.00 7.94
C VAL A 162 26.93 -27.82 8.46
N ALA A 163 26.01 -27.31 7.63
CA ALA A 163 25.10 -26.24 8.04
C ALA A 163 24.19 -26.67 9.21
N THR A 164 23.62 -27.87 9.15
CA THR A 164 22.77 -28.43 10.21
C THR A 164 23.51 -28.54 11.54
N ASN A 165 24.70 -29.16 11.56
CA ASN A 165 25.48 -29.39 12.77
C ASN A 165 25.91 -28.07 13.43
N GLN A 166 26.34 -27.08 12.64
CA GLN A 166 26.67 -25.76 13.17
C GLN A 166 25.45 -25.03 13.73
N THR A 167 24.29 -25.12 13.07
CA THR A 167 23.03 -24.52 13.55
C THR A 167 22.63 -25.09 14.92
N TYR A 168 22.79 -26.41 15.13
CA TYR A 168 22.58 -27.03 16.44
C TYR A 168 23.59 -26.58 17.51
N SER A 169 24.84 -26.30 17.11
CA SER A 169 25.89 -25.85 18.02
C SER A 169 25.75 -24.38 18.43
N GLU A 170 25.31 -23.51 17.52
CA GLU A 170 25.17 -22.06 17.78
C GLU A 170 23.80 -21.67 18.33
N HIS A 171 22.75 -22.43 18.01
CA HIS A 171 21.40 -22.22 18.54
C HIS A 171 20.89 -23.39 19.41
N PRO A 172 21.64 -23.82 20.46
CA PRO A 172 21.29 -24.97 21.30
C PRO A 172 20.02 -24.74 22.15
N THR A 173 19.45 -23.54 22.14
CA THR A 173 18.17 -23.22 22.79
C THR A 173 16.97 -23.35 21.86
N TYR A 174 17.15 -23.51 20.55
CA TYR A 174 16.04 -23.50 19.57
C TYR A 174 15.48 -24.91 19.38
N ASN A 175 14.15 -25.06 19.30
CA ASN A 175 13.52 -26.33 18.94
C ASN A 175 13.61 -26.57 17.42
N LEU A 176 14.81 -26.90 16.93
CA LEU A 176 15.07 -27.14 15.51
C LEU A 176 14.46 -28.45 14.99
N SER A 177 14.05 -29.38 15.88
CA SER A 177 13.43 -30.67 15.51
C SER A 177 12.24 -30.49 14.56
N TYR A 178 11.47 -29.41 14.76
CA TYR A 178 10.33 -29.07 13.93
C TYR A 178 10.68 -28.90 12.44
N TYR A 179 11.91 -28.53 12.08
CA TYR A 179 12.33 -28.27 10.69
C TYR A 179 13.16 -29.42 10.06
N VAL A 180 13.48 -30.48 10.81
CA VAL A 180 14.36 -31.56 10.31
C VAL A 180 13.69 -32.37 9.18
N PRO A 181 14.44 -32.79 8.14
CA PRO A 181 15.76 -32.30 7.74
C PRO A 181 15.66 -30.94 7.03
N PHE A 182 16.53 -30.00 7.40
CA PHE A 182 16.61 -28.67 6.79
C PHE A 182 17.87 -28.51 5.93
N SER A 183 17.94 -27.40 5.19
CA SER A 183 18.99 -27.10 4.20
C SER A 183 19.77 -25.85 4.58
N GLY A 184 20.90 -25.57 3.92
CA GLY A 184 21.69 -24.36 4.15
C GLY A 184 22.97 -24.31 3.31
N PHE A 185 23.70 -23.19 3.39
CA PHE A 185 25.05 -23.07 2.85
C PHE A 185 26.07 -23.56 3.87
N ALA A 186 26.98 -24.42 3.41
CA ALA A 186 28.10 -24.96 4.19
C ALA A 186 29.21 -23.93 4.50
N ASN A 187 29.28 -22.82 3.76
CA ASN A 187 30.27 -21.78 3.96
C ASN A 187 29.77 -20.41 3.43
N ILE A 188 29.57 -19.42 4.32
CA ILE A 188 29.17 -18.05 3.92
C ILE A 188 30.29 -17.27 3.21
N ASN A 189 31.53 -17.76 3.27
CA ASN A 189 32.66 -17.20 2.52
C ASN A 189 32.85 -17.86 1.14
N SER A 190 31.94 -18.74 0.71
CA SER A 190 31.98 -19.26 -0.67
C SER A 190 31.71 -18.14 -1.67
N SER A 191 32.36 -18.18 -2.84
CA SER A 191 32.18 -17.14 -3.87
C SER A 191 30.73 -17.12 -4.37
N GLN A 192 30.05 -18.27 -4.31
CA GLN A 192 28.65 -18.45 -4.66
C GLN A 192 27.71 -17.74 -3.66
N PHE A 193 27.91 -17.92 -2.35
CA PHE A 193 27.13 -17.23 -1.33
C PHE A 193 27.35 -15.71 -1.37
N LEU A 194 28.62 -15.28 -1.48
CA LEU A 194 28.99 -13.87 -1.55
C LEU A 194 28.44 -13.20 -2.81
N ALA A 195 28.52 -13.85 -3.98
CA ALA A 195 27.96 -13.32 -5.23
C ALA A 195 26.43 -13.25 -5.17
N ALA A 196 25.74 -14.30 -4.71
CA ALA A 196 24.29 -14.28 -4.57
C ALA A 196 23.82 -13.18 -3.60
N THR A 197 24.49 -13.05 -2.44
CA THR A 197 24.20 -12.00 -1.45
C THR A 197 24.48 -10.59 -1.99
N ALA A 198 25.55 -10.40 -2.76
CA ALA A 198 25.88 -9.12 -3.39
C ALA A 198 24.85 -8.72 -4.46
N VAL A 199 24.39 -9.65 -5.30
CA VAL A 199 23.31 -9.37 -6.26
C VAL A 199 22.01 -9.05 -5.52
N LEU A 200 21.63 -9.82 -4.49
CA LEU A 200 20.45 -9.52 -3.68
C LEU A 200 20.51 -8.15 -3.00
N ALA A 201 21.68 -7.72 -2.52
CA ALA A 201 21.88 -6.36 -1.99
C ALA A 201 21.67 -5.28 -3.07
N ILE A 202 22.18 -5.48 -4.29
CA ILE A 202 21.90 -4.60 -5.44
C ILE A 202 20.39 -4.55 -5.75
N GLY A 203 19.68 -5.67 -5.56
CA GLY A 203 18.22 -5.77 -5.70
C GLY A 203 17.45 -5.03 -4.61
N ALA A 204 17.86 -5.15 -3.35
CA ALA A 204 17.20 -4.53 -2.20
C ALA A 204 17.43 -3.02 -2.13
N TYR A 205 18.67 -2.55 -2.31
CA TYR A 205 19.03 -1.14 -2.19
C TYR A 205 19.03 -0.41 -3.54
N GLY A 206 19.67 -1.00 -4.55
CA GLY A 206 19.98 -0.32 -5.82
C GLY A 206 18.75 -0.12 -6.72
N ILE A 207 18.07 -1.21 -7.09
CA ILE A 207 16.95 -1.17 -8.04
C ILE A 207 15.83 -0.19 -7.59
N PRO A 208 15.35 -0.19 -6.34
CA PRO A 208 14.28 0.71 -5.92
C PRO A 208 14.75 2.18 -5.84
N MET A 209 15.99 2.42 -5.38
CA MET A 209 16.56 3.77 -5.31
C MET A 209 16.74 4.40 -6.70
N CYS A 210 17.33 3.66 -7.65
CA CYS A 210 17.45 4.10 -9.04
C CYS A 210 16.08 4.34 -9.69
N SER A 211 15.11 3.45 -9.45
CA SER A 211 13.73 3.59 -9.95
C SER A 211 13.04 4.85 -9.40
N PHE A 212 13.27 5.19 -8.13
CA PHE A 212 12.73 6.39 -7.49
C PHE A 212 13.34 7.67 -8.09
N LEU A 213 14.66 7.69 -8.30
CA LEU A 213 15.36 8.82 -8.95
C LEU A 213 14.94 9.01 -10.42
N LEU A 214 14.74 7.92 -11.16
CA LEU A 214 14.15 7.95 -12.50
C LEU A 214 12.71 8.48 -12.47
N THR A 215 11.88 8.02 -11.53
CA THR A 215 10.49 8.48 -11.37
C THR A 215 10.40 9.98 -11.05
N ARG A 216 11.29 10.49 -10.18
CA ARG A 216 11.43 11.94 -9.93
C ARG A 216 11.82 12.70 -11.19
N SER A 217 12.62 12.10 -12.06
CA SER A 217 13.07 12.69 -13.34
C SER A 217 11.98 12.65 -14.42
N ILE A 218 11.18 11.57 -14.49
CA ILE A 218 9.95 11.49 -15.30
C ILE A 218 8.98 12.61 -14.90
N LEU A 219 8.75 12.80 -13.60
CA LEU A 219 7.87 13.86 -13.09
C LEU A 219 8.38 15.28 -13.39
N LYS A 220 9.70 15.49 -13.56
CA LYS A 220 10.26 16.75 -14.09
C LYS A 220 9.98 16.87 -15.59
N LEU A 221 10.29 15.84 -16.38
CA LEU A 221 10.14 15.83 -17.84
C LEU A 221 8.68 16.05 -18.29
N ILE A 222 7.71 15.40 -17.63
CA ILE A 222 6.27 15.62 -17.89
C ILE A 222 5.85 17.06 -17.55
N ARG A 223 6.47 17.72 -16.57
CA ARG A 223 6.20 19.14 -16.29
C ARG A 223 6.74 20.04 -17.39
N ALA A 224 7.98 19.78 -17.83
CA ALA A 224 8.70 20.57 -18.84
C ALA A 224 8.10 20.51 -20.25
N HIS A 225 7.56 19.35 -20.69
CA HIS A 225 6.91 19.22 -21.99
C HIS A 225 5.70 20.16 -22.11
N SER A 226 5.85 21.27 -22.84
CA SER A 226 4.79 22.23 -23.17
C SER A 226 3.72 21.62 -24.07
N ASN A 227 4.15 20.84 -25.07
CA ASN A 227 3.34 20.44 -26.22
C ASN A 227 2.42 19.22 -25.94
N LEU A 228 2.32 18.77 -24.69
CA LEU A 228 1.42 17.69 -24.28
C LEU A 228 0.10 18.26 -23.75
N PRO A 229 -1.07 17.89 -24.32
CA PRO A 229 -2.38 18.36 -23.85
C PRO A 229 -2.58 18.16 -22.35
N THR A 230 -3.22 19.14 -21.68
CA THR A 230 -3.38 19.19 -20.21
C THR A 230 -3.99 17.90 -19.63
N ARG A 231 -5.02 17.35 -20.30
CA ARG A 231 -5.65 16.06 -19.96
C ARG A 231 -4.67 14.89 -20.01
N THR A 232 -3.91 14.75 -21.10
CA THR A 232 -2.88 13.70 -21.27
C THR A 232 -1.76 13.85 -20.25
N LYS A 233 -1.32 15.09 -20.02
CA LYS A 233 -0.31 15.49 -19.02
C LYS A 233 -0.78 15.23 -17.58
N ALA A 234 -2.09 15.26 -17.30
CA ALA A 234 -2.67 14.85 -16.03
C ALA A 234 -2.75 13.32 -15.89
N GLN A 235 -3.23 12.60 -16.91
CA GLN A 235 -3.30 11.13 -16.90
C GLN A 235 -1.90 10.49 -16.75
N ALA A 236 -0.91 10.99 -17.49
CA ALA A 236 0.48 10.56 -17.39
C ALA A 236 1.06 10.81 -15.98
N LYS A 237 0.75 11.96 -15.35
CA LYS A 237 1.12 12.20 -13.94
C LYS A 237 0.50 11.17 -13.02
N THR A 238 -0.82 10.91 -13.09
CA THR A 238 -1.49 9.96 -12.19
C THR A 238 -0.87 8.57 -12.27
N LEU A 239 -0.58 8.07 -13.47
CA LEU A 239 0.10 6.78 -13.67
C LEU A 239 1.50 6.75 -13.03
N VAL A 240 2.27 7.84 -13.16
CA VAL A 240 3.62 7.94 -12.59
C VAL A 240 3.61 8.11 -11.06
N HIS A 241 2.53 8.61 -10.45
CA HIS A 241 2.37 8.54 -8.99
C HIS A 241 2.03 7.11 -8.53
N GLY A 242 1.31 6.33 -9.34
CA GLY A 242 1.14 4.89 -9.11
C GLY A 242 2.48 4.16 -9.09
N LEU A 243 3.30 4.36 -10.13
CA LEU A 243 4.67 3.83 -10.18
C LEU A 243 5.52 4.28 -8.98
N ALA A 244 5.40 5.55 -8.56
CA ALA A 244 6.09 6.03 -7.37
C ALA A 244 5.70 5.25 -6.10
N CYS A 245 4.42 4.87 -5.94
CA CYS A 245 3.97 4.00 -4.85
C CYS A 245 4.50 2.57 -4.98
N GLN A 246 4.49 1.99 -6.19
CA GLN A 246 5.00 0.63 -6.46
C GLN A 246 6.50 0.50 -6.16
N ILE A 247 7.27 1.59 -6.24
CA ILE A 247 8.70 1.65 -5.90
C ILE A 247 8.91 1.95 -4.40
N LEU A 248 8.06 2.80 -3.82
CA LEU A 248 8.19 3.21 -2.42
C LEU A 248 7.94 2.05 -1.44
N ILE A 249 7.09 1.08 -1.79
CA ILE A 249 6.85 -0.08 -0.93
C ILE A 249 8.12 -0.96 -0.80
N PRO A 250 8.78 -1.43 -1.89
CA PRO A 250 10.09 -2.06 -1.79
C PRO A 250 11.15 -1.24 -1.04
N LEU A 251 11.19 0.09 -1.20
CA LEU A 251 12.08 0.95 -0.41
C LEU A 251 11.80 0.90 1.11
N LEU A 252 10.54 0.76 1.52
CA LEU A 252 10.14 0.68 2.93
C LEU A 252 10.20 -0.75 3.49
N CYS A 253 10.06 -1.77 2.64
CA CYS A 253 10.05 -3.17 3.03
C CYS A 253 11.45 -3.81 2.98
N TYR A 254 12.15 -3.73 1.84
CA TYR A 254 13.38 -4.48 1.60
C TYR A 254 14.58 -3.85 2.32
N ILE A 255 14.74 -2.52 2.24
CA ILE A 255 15.91 -1.83 2.81
C ILE A 255 16.05 -2.09 4.32
N PRO A 256 15.02 -1.88 5.18
CA PRO A 256 15.18 -2.10 6.61
C PRO A 256 15.47 -3.57 6.95
N ILE A 257 14.71 -4.51 6.36
CA ILE A 257 14.82 -5.92 6.76
C ILE A 257 16.08 -6.59 6.24
N PHE A 258 16.54 -6.23 5.03
CA PHE A 258 17.83 -6.71 4.50
C PHE A 258 19.01 -6.08 5.26
N SER A 259 18.89 -4.83 5.74
CA SER A 259 19.89 -4.22 6.64
C SER A 259 20.00 -4.97 7.96
N VAL A 260 18.87 -5.32 8.58
CA VAL A 260 18.84 -6.05 9.86
C VAL A 260 19.36 -7.49 9.69
N TYR A 261 18.98 -8.18 8.61
CA TYR A 261 19.57 -9.47 8.23
C TYR A 261 21.10 -9.38 8.04
N SER A 262 21.57 -8.39 7.27
CA SER A 262 23.00 -8.18 7.04
C SER A 262 23.76 -7.91 8.34
N TYR A 263 23.19 -7.10 9.25
CA TYR A 263 23.77 -6.86 10.56
C TYR A 263 23.82 -8.13 11.42
N SER A 264 22.76 -8.93 11.44
CA SER A 264 22.69 -10.21 12.16
C SER A 264 23.77 -11.18 11.66
N GLN A 265 23.84 -11.39 10.34
CA GLN A 265 24.83 -12.27 9.69
C GLN A 265 26.28 -11.82 9.88
N LEU A 266 26.57 -10.52 9.83
CA LEU A 266 27.93 -9.97 10.00
C LEU A 266 28.41 -9.96 11.46
N ASN A 267 27.52 -10.11 12.44
CA ASN A 267 27.86 -10.05 13.87
C ASN A 267 27.64 -11.37 14.62
N GLY A 268 27.15 -12.43 13.96
CA GLY A 268 26.75 -13.68 14.60
C GLY A 268 25.67 -13.49 15.67
N LYS A 269 24.73 -12.56 15.46
CA LYS A 269 23.71 -12.17 16.46
C LYS A 269 22.32 -12.65 16.06
N GLU A 270 21.76 -13.54 16.88
CA GLU A 270 20.35 -13.96 16.81
C GLU A 270 19.41 -12.76 16.73
N ASN A 271 18.38 -12.86 15.88
CA ASN A 271 17.37 -11.83 15.76
C ASN A 271 16.10 -12.37 15.10
N LEU A 272 15.21 -12.91 15.95
CA LEU A 272 13.94 -13.52 15.55
C LEU A 272 13.07 -12.58 14.68
N ALA A 273 13.23 -11.27 14.79
CA ALA A 273 12.51 -10.32 13.95
C ALA A 273 12.99 -10.38 12.49
N SER A 274 14.30 -10.44 12.22
CA SER A 274 14.80 -10.68 10.86
C SER A 274 14.47 -12.09 10.38
N GLU A 275 14.68 -13.12 11.21
CA GLU A 275 14.48 -14.52 10.82
C GLU A 275 13.07 -14.80 10.29
N HIS A 276 12.03 -14.25 10.94
CA HIS A 276 10.62 -14.46 10.58
C HIS A 276 10.04 -13.33 9.69
N LEU A 277 10.45 -12.06 9.84
CA LEU A 277 9.89 -10.96 9.03
C LEU A 277 10.58 -10.75 7.68
N LEU A 278 11.80 -11.28 7.45
CA LEU A 278 12.51 -11.15 6.16
C LEU A 278 11.66 -11.64 5.00
N MET A 279 11.10 -12.84 5.10
CA MET A 279 10.27 -13.38 4.03
C MET A 279 8.93 -12.65 3.91
N ILE A 280 8.29 -12.29 5.04
CA ILE A 280 7.01 -11.59 5.08
C ILE A 280 7.12 -10.20 4.41
N LEU A 281 8.14 -9.42 4.74
CA LEU A 281 8.36 -8.09 4.18
C LEU A 281 8.86 -8.15 2.73
N THR A 282 9.59 -9.20 2.34
CA THR A 282 9.93 -9.46 0.93
C THR A 282 8.69 -9.77 0.08
N CYS A 283 7.76 -10.58 0.60
CA CYS A 283 6.51 -10.97 -0.07
C CYS A 283 5.47 -9.84 -0.17
N LEU A 284 5.47 -8.90 0.79
CA LEU A 284 4.43 -7.88 0.96
C LEU A 284 4.15 -6.97 -0.28
N PRO A 285 5.12 -6.55 -1.10
CA PRO A 285 4.85 -5.69 -2.27
C PRO A 285 3.94 -6.35 -3.30
N ALA A 286 4.09 -7.66 -3.57
CA ALA A 286 3.25 -8.39 -4.54
C ALA A 286 1.78 -8.51 -4.10
N LEU A 287 1.52 -8.43 -2.79
CA LEU A 287 0.15 -8.37 -2.25
C LEU A 287 -0.46 -6.96 -2.39
N ILE A 288 0.35 -5.90 -2.31
CA ILE A 288 -0.14 -4.51 -2.33
C ILE A 288 -0.22 -3.93 -3.76
N ASP A 289 0.64 -4.35 -4.69
CA ASP A 289 0.69 -3.83 -6.07
C ASP A 289 -0.69 -3.82 -6.78
N PRO A 290 -1.50 -4.89 -6.72
CA PRO A 290 -2.84 -4.88 -7.29
C PRO A 290 -3.69 -3.70 -6.84
N PHE A 291 -3.65 -3.33 -5.55
CA PHE A 291 -4.41 -2.20 -5.03
C PHE A 291 -3.91 -0.85 -5.55
N ILE A 292 -2.60 -0.68 -5.73
CA ILE A 292 -2.02 0.52 -6.35
C ILE A 292 -2.48 0.61 -7.81
N SER A 293 -2.40 -0.49 -8.54
CA SER A 293 -2.89 -0.60 -9.92
C SER A 293 -4.40 -0.34 -10.02
N PHE A 294 -5.23 -0.90 -9.13
CA PHE A 294 -6.67 -0.65 -9.03
C PHE A 294 -7.01 0.82 -8.74
N TYR A 295 -6.18 1.55 -7.99
CA TYR A 295 -6.45 2.93 -7.62
C TYR A 295 -5.94 3.96 -8.64
N PHE A 296 -4.70 3.83 -9.11
CA PHE A 296 -4.07 4.83 -9.99
C PHE A 296 -4.42 4.62 -11.47
N VAL A 297 -4.63 3.37 -11.93
CA VAL A 297 -5.03 3.11 -13.31
C VAL A 297 -6.53 3.35 -13.47
N VAL A 298 -6.87 4.58 -13.88
CA VAL A 298 -8.25 5.10 -14.02
C VAL A 298 -9.26 4.09 -14.64
N PRO A 299 -9.00 3.43 -15.78
CA PRO A 299 -9.97 2.49 -16.34
C PRO A 299 -10.19 1.23 -15.49
N TYR A 300 -9.19 0.76 -14.74
CA TYR A 300 -9.33 -0.38 -13.82
C TYR A 300 -10.21 0.01 -12.64
N ARG A 301 -9.91 1.17 -12.03
CA ARG A 301 -10.73 1.75 -10.96
C ARG A 301 -12.19 1.92 -11.39
N ASN A 302 -12.43 2.48 -12.57
CA ASN A 302 -13.80 2.70 -13.07
C ASN A 302 -14.51 1.37 -13.36
N ALA A 303 -13.80 0.33 -13.82
CA ALA A 303 -14.37 -1.00 -13.99
C ALA A 303 -14.76 -1.65 -12.65
N LEU A 304 -13.88 -1.63 -11.64
CA LEU A 304 -14.17 -2.13 -10.29
C LEU A 304 -15.33 -1.36 -9.64
N LEU A 305 -15.33 -0.03 -9.74
CA LEU A 305 -16.44 0.80 -9.23
C LEU A 305 -17.77 0.52 -9.96
N ARG A 306 -17.76 0.11 -11.24
CA ARG A 306 -19.00 -0.30 -11.93
C ARG A 306 -19.53 -1.63 -11.40
N VAL A 307 -18.66 -2.62 -11.13
CA VAL A 307 -19.06 -3.90 -10.52
C VAL A 307 -19.55 -3.71 -9.08
N ILE A 308 -18.82 -2.93 -8.26
CA ILE A 308 -19.12 -2.76 -6.83
C ILE A 308 -20.31 -1.81 -6.57
N ILE A 309 -20.60 -0.86 -7.49
CA ILE A 309 -21.54 0.24 -7.24
C ILE A 309 -22.68 0.32 -8.29
N ASN A 310 -22.74 -0.61 -9.25
CA ASN A 310 -23.78 -0.74 -10.29
C ASN A 310 -24.17 0.61 -10.94
N ARG A 311 -23.17 1.37 -11.40
CA ARG A 311 -23.35 2.76 -11.82
C ARG A 311 -23.18 2.93 -13.34
N LYS A 312 -24.25 3.30 -14.05
CA LYS A 312 -24.18 3.90 -15.40
C LYS A 312 -23.48 5.27 -15.31
N GLU A 313 -22.75 5.65 -16.36
CA GLU A 313 -21.90 6.84 -16.37
C GLU A 313 -22.60 8.04 -16.99
N ASP A 314 -22.69 9.13 -16.22
CA ASP A 314 -22.95 10.49 -16.70
C ASP A 314 -21.94 11.43 -16.04
N GLU A 315 -21.29 12.29 -16.83
CA GLU A 315 -20.18 13.15 -16.40
C GLU A 315 -20.31 14.57 -16.97
N LYS A 316 -20.25 15.57 -16.07
CA LYS A 316 -19.41 16.78 -16.18
C LYS A 316 -19.73 17.74 -15.07
N THR A 317 -18.71 18.28 -14.40
CA THR A 317 -18.79 19.60 -13.74
C THR A 317 -17.41 20.08 -13.28
N SER A 318 -17.38 21.25 -12.64
CA SER A 318 -16.27 22.20 -12.66
C SER A 318 -16.49 23.26 -11.58
N THR A 319 -15.44 23.84 -10.97
CA THR A 319 -15.35 24.10 -9.50
C THR A 319 -15.73 25.48 -8.95
N MET A 320 -16.17 25.54 -7.68
CA MET A 320 -16.02 26.72 -6.79
C MET A 320 -15.67 26.26 -5.36
N ALA A 321 -15.21 27.17 -4.49
CA ALA A 321 -14.60 26.85 -3.20
C ALA A 321 -15.53 27.09 -1.99
N MET A 322 -15.22 26.45 -0.85
CA MET A 322 -15.89 26.65 0.44
C MET A 322 -14.86 26.59 1.60
N PRO A 323 -15.12 27.19 2.78
CA PRO A 323 -14.08 27.47 3.79
C PRO A 323 -13.51 26.23 4.49
N SER A 324 -12.22 26.27 4.79
CA SER A 324 -11.46 25.19 5.41
C SER A 324 -11.07 25.47 6.86
N THR A 325 -12.00 25.24 7.80
CA THR A 325 -11.74 25.37 9.25
C THR A 325 -11.14 24.11 9.90
N VAL A 326 -10.95 23.03 9.13
CA VAL A 326 -10.58 21.70 9.65
C VAL A 326 -9.06 21.52 9.86
N SER A 327 -8.19 22.21 9.10
CA SER A 327 -6.77 21.80 9.03
C SER A 327 -5.96 22.00 10.32
N ILE A 328 -6.13 23.13 11.02
CA ILE A 328 -5.19 23.53 12.09
C ILE A 328 -5.28 22.60 13.31
N ARG A 329 -6.51 22.23 13.75
CA ARG A 329 -6.68 21.33 14.90
C ARG A 329 -6.20 19.92 14.60
N GLN A 330 -6.51 19.39 13.41
CA GLN A 330 -6.09 18.03 13.01
C GLN A 330 -4.56 17.93 12.92
N ILE A 331 -3.87 18.94 12.38
CA ILE A 331 -2.40 19.01 12.35
C ILE A 331 -1.81 19.01 13.77
N SER A 332 -2.42 19.76 14.70
CA SER A 332 -1.96 19.80 16.09
C SER A 332 -2.08 18.44 16.78
N VAL A 333 -3.23 17.77 16.70
CA VAL A 333 -3.44 16.44 17.30
C VAL A 333 -2.51 15.39 16.67
N ASN A 334 -2.36 15.40 15.35
CA ASN A 334 -1.45 14.47 14.66
C ASN A 334 0.02 14.70 15.08
N PHE A 335 0.45 15.96 15.22
CA PHE A 335 1.79 16.27 15.74
C PHE A 335 1.97 15.80 17.18
N SER A 336 0.96 15.98 18.05
CA SER A 336 0.98 15.46 19.41
C SER A 336 1.10 13.94 19.46
N VAL A 337 0.39 13.18 18.61
CA VAL A 337 0.56 11.71 18.53
C VAL A 337 1.99 11.36 18.13
N LEU A 338 2.53 11.95 17.07
CA LEU A 338 3.88 11.64 16.60
C LEU A 338 4.95 12.00 17.64
N PHE A 339 4.82 13.14 18.30
CA PHE A 339 5.69 13.56 19.39
C PHE A 339 5.61 12.59 20.58
N LEU A 340 4.41 12.23 21.03
CA LEU A 340 4.22 11.30 22.15
C LEU A 340 4.73 9.90 21.80
N THR A 341 4.49 9.37 20.59
CA THR A 341 5.06 8.10 20.13
C THR A 341 6.59 8.11 20.20
N PHE A 342 7.24 9.18 19.70
CA PHE A 342 8.70 9.34 19.77
C PHE A 342 9.23 9.53 21.19
N PHE A 343 8.50 10.27 22.04
CA PHE A 343 8.91 10.56 23.43
C PHE A 343 8.87 9.32 24.32
N HIS A 344 7.95 8.39 24.05
CA HIS A 344 7.77 7.19 24.86
C HIS A 344 8.58 5.99 24.36
N GLN A 345 8.53 5.65 23.05
CA GLN A 345 9.17 4.46 22.46
C GLN A 345 9.09 3.22 23.37
N ILE A 346 7.87 2.79 23.65
CA ILE A 346 7.58 1.71 24.61
C ILE A 346 7.55 0.36 23.89
N ARG A 347 8.14 -0.65 24.54
CA ARG A 347 7.86 -2.08 24.31
C ARG A 347 6.79 -2.53 25.32
N CYS A 348 5.72 -3.17 24.87
CA CYS A 348 4.59 -3.57 25.73
C CYS A 348 4.58 -5.07 25.97
N LEU A 349 4.53 -5.54 27.22
CA LEU A 349 4.37 -6.97 27.52
C LEU A 349 2.96 -7.23 28.13
N PRO A 350 1.97 -7.57 27.29
CA PRO A 350 0.71 -8.16 27.77
C PRO A 350 0.91 -9.61 28.21
N ASN A 351 0.22 -9.97 29.29
CA ASN A 351 0.12 -11.30 29.86
C ASN A 351 -1.32 -11.49 30.37
N SER A 352 -1.71 -12.72 30.72
CA SER A 352 -3.03 -13.08 31.25
C SER A 352 -3.31 -12.56 32.67
N THR A 353 -2.30 -12.01 33.35
CA THR A 353 -2.39 -11.47 34.71
C THR A 353 -1.84 -10.05 34.86
N THR A 354 -0.83 -9.69 34.09
CA THR A 354 -0.15 -8.37 34.14
C THR A 354 -0.03 -7.68 32.78
N TYR A 355 0.30 -6.39 32.83
CA TYR A 355 0.65 -5.60 31.65
C TYR A 355 1.85 -4.71 31.96
N ALA A 356 3.03 -5.04 31.43
CA ALA A 356 4.23 -4.25 31.64
C ALA A 356 4.50 -3.27 30.48
N VAL A 357 5.01 -2.09 30.83
CA VAL A 357 5.28 -0.99 29.92
C VAL A 357 6.77 -0.68 30.01
N LEU A 358 7.55 -1.09 29.00
CA LEU A 358 9.01 -1.01 28.98
C LEU A 358 9.48 0.20 28.13
N PRO A 359 9.76 1.38 28.72
CA PRO A 359 10.16 2.55 27.96
C PRO A 359 11.60 2.47 27.44
N ARG A 360 11.82 2.90 26.20
CA ARG A 360 13.15 3.22 25.65
C ARG A 360 13.33 4.72 25.34
N GLY A 361 12.24 5.48 25.24
CA GLY A 361 12.27 6.89 24.84
C GLY A 361 12.67 7.87 25.95
N PRO A 362 12.81 9.18 25.59
CA PRO A 362 13.12 10.25 26.54
C PRO A 362 12.24 10.33 27.80
N CYS A 363 11.04 9.75 27.81
CA CYS A 363 10.17 9.68 28.99
C CYS A 363 10.86 9.10 30.25
N ARG A 364 11.90 8.27 30.09
CA ARG A 364 12.65 7.69 31.23
C ARG A 364 13.25 8.75 32.15
N LEU A 365 13.61 9.92 31.61
CA LEU A 365 14.15 11.05 32.38
C LEU A 365 13.12 11.66 33.36
N LEU A 366 11.83 11.34 33.21
CA LEU A 366 10.76 11.79 34.10
C LEU A 366 10.33 10.70 35.11
N GLY A 367 10.97 9.53 35.09
CA GLY A 367 10.65 8.40 35.96
C GLY A 367 9.41 7.58 35.53
N PRO A 368 9.18 6.42 36.20
CA PRO A 368 8.18 5.44 35.77
C PRO A 368 6.75 5.98 35.83
N ASN A 369 6.38 6.72 36.88
CA ASN A 369 5.04 7.29 37.04
C ASN A 369 4.69 8.24 35.88
N ALA A 370 5.61 9.12 35.51
CA ALA A 370 5.38 10.10 34.44
C ALA A 370 5.38 9.45 33.06
N CYS A 371 6.23 8.45 32.79
CA CYS A 371 6.19 7.73 31.53
C CYS A 371 4.93 6.85 31.39
N PHE A 372 4.42 6.27 32.49
CA PHE A 372 3.17 5.50 32.48
C PHE A 372 1.95 6.40 32.27
N ALA A 373 1.89 7.54 32.96
CA ALA A 373 0.92 8.60 32.72
C ALA A 373 0.93 9.03 31.24
N GLY A 374 2.12 9.34 30.71
CA GLY A 374 2.31 9.78 29.33
C GLY A 374 1.97 8.70 28.29
N TYR A 375 2.20 7.42 28.58
CA TYR A 375 1.76 6.30 27.75
C TYR A 375 0.24 6.27 27.58
N HIS A 376 -0.50 6.34 28.70
CA HIS A 376 -1.97 6.33 28.65
C HIS A 376 -2.54 7.59 27.98
N ILE A 377 -1.92 8.75 28.21
CA ILE A 377 -2.23 9.99 27.47
C ILE A 377 -1.94 9.80 25.96
N SER A 378 -0.83 9.18 25.58
CA SER A 378 -0.49 8.90 24.17
C SER A 378 -1.52 7.97 23.50
N LEU A 379 -1.96 6.93 24.19
CA LEU A 379 -2.99 5.99 23.72
C LEU A 379 -4.34 6.70 23.56
N ALA A 380 -4.72 7.54 24.54
CA ALA A 380 -5.92 8.37 24.49
C ALA A 380 -5.89 9.38 23.32
N VAL A 381 -4.79 10.12 23.13
CA VAL A 381 -4.66 11.08 22.02
C VAL A 381 -4.67 10.35 20.65
N SER A 382 -4.09 9.14 20.57
CA SER A 382 -4.16 8.29 19.37
C SER A 382 -5.59 7.84 19.05
N MET A 383 -6.39 7.52 20.08
CA MET A 383 -7.83 7.28 19.96
C MET A 383 -8.59 8.54 19.51
N GLY A 384 -8.19 9.71 20.03
CA GLY A 384 -8.71 11.02 19.63
C GLY A 384 -8.59 11.30 18.12
N VAL A 385 -7.55 10.78 17.44
CA VAL A 385 -7.42 10.87 15.98
C VAL A 385 -8.51 10.05 15.26
N ALA A 386 -8.74 8.80 15.69
CA ALA A 386 -9.80 7.95 15.10
C ALA A 386 -11.20 8.54 15.36
N LEU A 387 -11.45 9.04 16.57
CA LEU A 387 -12.67 9.77 16.91
C LEU A 387 -12.84 11.05 16.07
N SER A 388 -11.78 11.83 15.83
CA SER A 388 -11.82 13.03 14.98
C SER A 388 -12.22 12.70 13.53
N ILE A 389 -11.66 11.63 12.97
CA ILE A 389 -11.99 11.15 11.62
C ILE A 389 -13.46 10.71 11.54
N ALA A 390 -13.91 9.87 12.49
CA ALA A 390 -15.29 9.38 12.56
C ALA A 390 -16.31 10.51 12.80
N ASN A 391 -15.97 11.48 13.65
CA ASN A 391 -16.77 12.67 13.89
C ASN A 391 -16.88 13.54 12.61
N THR A 392 -15.79 13.70 11.86
CA THR A 392 -15.79 14.41 10.58
C THR A 392 -16.69 13.69 9.56
N VAL A 393 -16.65 12.36 9.52
CA VAL A 393 -17.55 11.53 8.69
C VAL A 393 -19.02 11.73 9.12
N LEU A 394 -19.33 11.56 10.40
CA LEU A 394 -20.69 11.69 10.94
C LEU A 394 -21.25 13.10 10.73
N PHE A 395 -20.46 14.14 10.97
CA PHE A 395 -20.86 15.52 10.71
C PHE A 395 -21.22 15.75 9.25
N ARG A 396 -20.44 15.21 8.30
CA ARG A 396 -20.75 15.30 6.87
C ARG A 396 -22.01 14.54 6.49
N TYR A 397 -22.32 13.43 7.16
CA TYR A 397 -23.59 12.73 6.99
C TYR A 397 -24.78 13.55 7.50
N LEU A 398 -24.70 14.07 8.73
CA LEU A 398 -25.78 14.85 9.34
C LEU A 398 -26.05 16.15 8.58
N LEU A 399 -25.00 16.89 8.18
CA LEU A 399 -25.10 18.12 7.39
C LEU A 399 -25.71 17.91 6.00
N LEU A 400 -25.60 16.71 5.42
CA LEU A 400 -26.24 16.37 4.15
C LEU A 400 -27.65 15.78 4.33
N ARG A 401 -27.95 15.16 5.47
CA ARG A 401 -29.26 14.53 5.75
C ARG A 401 -30.27 15.50 6.36
N PHE A 402 -29.83 16.51 7.11
CA PHE A 402 -30.71 17.40 7.88
C PHE A 402 -30.44 18.88 7.56
N HIS A 403 -31.46 19.58 7.07
CA HIS A 403 -31.45 21.04 6.98
C HIS A 403 -31.37 21.65 8.40
N GLY A 404 -30.59 22.72 8.54
CA GLY A 404 -30.37 23.41 9.83
C GLY A 404 -29.12 22.97 10.62
N PHE A 405 -28.34 22.00 10.15
CA PHE A 405 -27.17 21.46 10.88
C PHE A 405 -25.94 22.41 10.85
N GLY A 406 -26.04 23.54 11.55
CA GLY A 406 -25.06 24.62 11.58
C GLY A 406 -23.81 24.40 12.46
N LYS A 407 -22.95 25.42 12.50
CA LYS A 407 -21.63 25.44 13.19
C LYS A 407 -21.68 25.00 14.67
N ASN A 408 -22.74 25.35 15.39
CA ASN A 408 -22.84 25.06 16.82
C ASN A 408 -22.94 23.56 17.08
N HIS A 409 -23.75 22.83 16.30
CA HIS A 409 -23.84 21.37 16.38
C HIS A 409 -22.48 20.69 16.13
N TYR A 410 -21.68 21.20 15.19
CA TYR A 410 -20.32 20.69 14.95
C TYR A 410 -19.41 20.88 16.16
N LEU A 411 -19.49 22.03 16.85
CA LEU A 411 -18.73 22.28 18.08
C LEU A 411 -19.19 21.36 19.22
N THR A 412 -20.50 21.12 19.36
CA THR A 412 -21.04 20.14 20.32
C THR A 412 -20.56 18.72 20.02
N MET A 413 -20.61 18.28 18.77
CA MET A 413 -20.09 16.96 18.36
C MET A 413 -18.59 16.81 18.62
N ILE A 414 -17.79 17.86 18.37
CA ILE A 414 -16.37 17.90 18.75
C ILE A 414 -16.19 17.75 20.27
N ALA A 415 -16.96 18.49 21.08
CA ALA A 415 -16.87 18.41 22.53
C ALA A 415 -17.21 16.99 23.04
N LEU A 416 -18.27 16.37 22.52
CA LEU A 416 -18.66 14.99 22.86
C LEU A 416 -17.56 13.98 22.49
N CYS A 417 -16.85 14.15 21.37
CA CYS A 417 -15.75 13.27 20.98
C CYS A 417 -14.50 13.39 21.85
N TYR A 418 -14.34 14.50 22.60
CA TYR A 418 -13.29 14.58 23.62
C TYR A 418 -13.64 13.82 24.91
N ILE A 419 -14.92 13.52 25.19
CA ILE A 419 -15.31 12.82 26.43
C ILE A 419 -14.67 11.41 26.50
N PRO A 420 -14.78 10.52 25.50
CA PRO A 420 -14.08 9.22 25.53
C PRO A 420 -12.56 9.35 25.55
N THR A 421 -12.01 10.42 24.95
CA THR A 421 -10.56 10.70 24.93
C THR A 421 -10.05 11.06 26.34
N VAL A 422 -10.74 11.98 27.04
CA VAL A 422 -10.39 12.38 28.40
C VAL A 422 -10.66 11.24 29.39
N PHE A 423 -11.75 10.48 29.20
CA PHE A 423 -12.05 9.29 29.99
C PHE A 423 -10.95 8.22 29.86
N LEU A 424 -10.53 7.88 28.64
CA LEU A 424 -9.44 6.92 28.40
C LEU A 424 -8.08 7.41 28.96
N ALA A 425 -7.85 8.73 29.04
CA ALA A 425 -6.68 9.30 29.68
C ALA A 425 -6.76 9.20 31.22
N ILE A 426 -7.93 9.43 31.84
CA ILE A 426 -8.08 9.50 33.30
C ILE A 426 -8.28 8.12 33.94
N VAL A 427 -9.05 7.22 33.32
CA VAL A 427 -9.40 5.90 33.91
C VAL A 427 -8.19 5.11 34.43
N PRO A 428 -7.04 5.02 33.73
CA PRO A 428 -5.83 4.36 34.23
C PRO A 428 -5.28 4.88 35.58
N PHE A 429 -5.62 6.11 35.97
CA PHE A 429 -5.21 6.73 37.25
C PHE A 429 -6.19 6.41 38.41
N LEU A 430 -7.31 5.75 38.13
CA LEU A 430 -8.25 5.26 39.15
C LEU A 430 -7.80 3.92 39.76
N ASP A 431 -6.74 3.31 39.24
CA ASP A 431 -6.16 2.06 39.74
C ASP A 431 -4.96 2.33 40.67
N LYS A 432 -4.65 1.40 41.57
CA LYS A 432 -3.48 1.50 42.46
C LYS A 432 -2.24 0.96 41.76
N TRP A 433 -1.33 1.87 41.39
CA TRP A 433 -0.11 1.58 40.65
C TRP A 433 0.97 0.86 41.49
N ASP A 434 0.78 -0.44 41.75
CA ASP A 434 1.80 -1.31 42.35
C ASP A 434 2.79 -1.79 41.29
N PHE A 435 3.72 -0.90 40.91
CA PHE A 435 4.77 -1.21 39.94
C PHE A 435 5.78 -2.25 40.45
N GLN A 436 5.94 -2.41 41.77
CA GLN A 436 6.87 -3.42 42.30
C GLN A 436 6.31 -4.83 42.09
N LYS A 437 5.01 -5.03 42.34
CA LYS A 437 4.29 -6.28 42.06
C LYS A 437 4.10 -6.52 40.56
N ALA A 438 3.83 -5.47 39.78
CA ALA A 438 3.81 -5.59 38.32
C ALA A 438 5.17 -6.09 37.79
N ARG A 439 6.29 -5.53 38.27
CA ARG A 439 7.63 -6.01 37.93
C ARG A 439 7.90 -7.44 38.39
N SER A 440 7.62 -7.80 39.65
CA SER A 440 7.88 -9.16 40.17
C SER A 440 7.14 -10.25 39.39
N PHE A 441 5.89 -10.01 39.02
CA PHE A 441 5.12 -10.88 38.13
C PHE A 441 5.68 -10.90 36.69
N THR A 442 6.21 -9.77 36.19
CA THR A 442 6.83 -9.69 34.85
C THR A 442 8.13 -10.49 34.78
N TYR A 443 9.03 -10.40 35.78
CA TYR A 443 10.23 -11.25 35.84
C TYR A 443 9.89 -12.73 35.95
N LYS A 444 8.82 -13.08 36.70
CA LYS A 444 8.36 -14.48 36.81
C LYS A 444 7.83 -15.01 35.49
N ALA A 445 7.06 -14.21 34.74
CA ALA A 445 6.50 -14.61 33.45
C ALA A 445 7.57 -14.71 32.35
N HIS A 446 8.48 -13.73 32.29
CA HIS A 446 9.49 -13.61 31.22
C HIS A 446 10.91 -13.80 31.78
N SER A 447 11.15 -14.93 32.45
CA SER A 447 12.43 -15.24 33.12
C SER A 447 13.65 -15.36 32.18
N THR A 448 13.42 -15.29 30.87
CA THR A 448 14.43 -15.27 29.79
C THR A 448 14.79 -13.87 29.30
N TYR A 449 14.03 -12.83 29.66
CA TYR A 449 14.23 -11.47 29.17
C TYR A 449 15.21 -10.69 30.06
N ASP A 450 16.23 -10.09 29.44
CA ASP A 450 17.00 -9.03 30.11
C ASP A 450 16.15 -7.74 30.20
N PHE A 451 15.89 -7.33 31.43
CA PHE A 451 15.13 -6.13 31.77
C PHE A 451 16.01 -4.95 32.19
N SER A 452 17.31 -5.16 32.45
CA SER A 452 18.22 -4.16 33.01
C SER A 452 18.21 -2.85 32.23
N ILE A 453 18.18 -2.94 30.89
CA ILE A 453 18.15 -1.80 29.98
C ILE A 453 16.86 -0.96 30.05
N TYR A 454 15.79 -1.44 30.69
CA TYR A 454 14.48 -0.75 30.79
C TYR A 454 14.14 -0.25 32.19
N GLU A 455 14.90 -0.64 33.22
CA GLU A 455 14.55 -0.33 34.60
C GLU A 455 14.69 1.16 34.96
N PRO A 456 13.92 1.66 35.95
CA PRO A 456 12.74 1.03 36.55
C PRO A 456 11.52 1.16 35.62
N PHE A 457 10.87 0.04 35.28
CA PHE A 457 9.71 0.05 34.39
C PHE A 457 8.36 -0.01 35.16
N PRO A 458 7.30 0.65 34.65
CA PRO A 458 5.93 0.60 35.17
C PRO A 458 5.06 -0.52 34.56
N GLY A 459 3.85 -0.71 35.09
CA GLY A 459 2.86 -1.68 34.59
C GLY A 459 1.66 -1.88 35.50
N PHE A 460 0.64 -2.62 35.05
CA PHE A 460 -0.46 -3.11 35.88
C PHE A 460 -0.12 -4.47 36.48
N SER A 461 -0.32 -4.60 37.80
CA SER A 461 -0.18 -5.86 38.55
C SER A 461 -1.42 -6.75 38.53
N ASN A 462 -2.53 -6.27 37.95
CA ASN A 462 -3.77 -7.02 37.77
C ASN A 462 -4.55 -6.48 36.55
N ILE A 463 -4.58 -7.22 35.45
CA ILE A 463 -5.35 -6.83 34.24
C ILE A 463 -6.87 -6.96 34.40
N GLN A 464 -7.35 -7.64 35.45
CA GLN A 464 -8.78 -7.76 35.74
C GLN A 464 -9.32 -6.55 36.52
N SER A 465 -8.50 -5.52 36.75
CA SER A 465 -8.99 -4.28 37.37
C SER A 465 -10.01 -3.61 36.46
N ILE A 466 -11.09 -3.09 37.06
CA ILE A 466 -12.15 -2.37 36.31
C ILE A 466 -11.54 -1.22 35.47
N PRO A 467 -10.56 -0.42 35.98
CA PRO A 467 -9.86 0.56 35.15
C PRO A 467 -9.16 -0.02 33.92
N PHE A 468 -8.41 -1.13 34.05
CA PHE A 468 -7.70 -1.73 32.93
C PHE A 468 -8.66 -2.29 31.89
N LEU A 469 -9.64 -3.10 32.31
CA LEU A 469 -10.66 -3.67 31.42
C LEU A 469 -11.46 -2.57 30.70
N THR A 470 -11.79 -1.47 31.39
CA THR A 470 -12.47 -0.32 30.80
C THR A 470 -11.60 0.37 29.73
N ALA A 471 -10.33 0.65 30.03
CA ALA A 471 -9.42 1.27 29.08
C ALA A 471 -9.21 0.39 27.84
N THR A 472 -8.95 -0.90 28.03
CA THR A 472 -8.79 -1.89 26.96
C THR A 472 -10.07 -2.06 26.13
N GLY A 473 -11.25 -2.06 26.76
CA GLY A 473 -12.54 -2.11 26.07
C GLY A 473 -12.78 -0.89 25.18
N VAL A 474 -12.49 0.32 25.66
CA VAL A 474 -12.59 1.55 24.85
C VAL A 474 -11.60 1.53 23.68
N VAL A 475 -10.36 1.04 23.90
CA VAL A 475 -9.35 0.87 22.84
C VAL A 475 -9.83 -0.12 21.77
N ALA A 476 -10.39 -1.27 22.17
CA ALA A 476 -10.98 -2.24 21.26
C ALA A 476 -12.14 -1.65 20.44
N ILE A 477 -13.12 -1.01 21.11
CA ILE A 477 -14.27 -0.37 20.44
C ILE A 477 -13.79 0.63 19.38
N GLY A 478 -12.75 1.41 19.67
CA GLY A 478 -12.19 2.36 18.70
C GLY A 478 -11.30 1.76 17.61
N ALA A 479 -10.79 0.54 17.78
CA ALA A 479 -10.04 -0.19 16.76
C ALA A 479 -10.95 -0.97 15.79
N TYR A 480 -12.13 -1.43 16.25
CA TYR A 480 -13.09 -2.19 15.43
C TYR A 480 -14.32 -1.36 15.00
N VAL A 481 -15.07 -0.85 15.97
CA VAL A 481 -16.41 -0.27 15.74
C VAL A 481 -16.32 1.10 15.06
N ILE A 482 -15.37 1.94 15.48
CA ILE A 482 -15.23 3.30 14.93
C ILE A 482 -14.87 3.31 13.44
N PRO A 483 -13.86 2.55 12.94
CA PRO A 483 -13.56 2.52 11.51
C PRO A 483 -14.66 1.83 10.69
N PHE A 484 -15.22 0.73 11.18
CA PHE A 484 -16.28 -0.02 10.51
C PHE A 484 -17.56 0.80 10.37
N GLY A 485 -18.05 1.42 11.47
CA GLY A 485 -19.20 2.33 11.44
C GLY A 485 -18.96 3.54 10.54
N SER A 486 -17.76 4.12 10.57
CA SER A 486 -17.38 5.21 9.65
C SER A 486 -17.44 4.79 8.19
N PHE A 487 -17.06 3.55 7.84
CA PHE A 487 -17.15 3.03 6.48
C PHE A 487 -18.62 2.92 6.00
N PHE A 488 -19.53 2.42 6.85
CA PHE A 488 -20.97 2.40 6.54
C PHE A 488 -21.57 3.82 6.40
N ILE A 489 -21.13 4.77 7.22
CA ILE A 489 -21.56 6.17 7.09
C ILE A 489 -21.01 6.78 5.78
N ILE A 490 -19.76 6.48 5.39
CA ILE A 490 -19.16 6.91 4.11
C ILE A 490 -19.92 6.34 2.90
N PHE A 491 -20.35 5.07 2.95
CA PHE A 491 -21.22 4.50 1.92
C PHE A 491 -22.60 5.19 1.90
N SER A 492 -23.15 5.48 3.08
CA SER A 492 -24.43 6.19 3.23
C SER A 492 -24.37 7.62 2.66
N ILE A 493 -23.31 8.37 2.95
CA ILE A 493 -23.01 9.68 2.34
C ILE A 493 -22.90 9.53 0.82
N SER A 494 -22.17 8.52 0.33
CA SER A 494 -21.99 8.26 -1.10
C SER A 494 -23.31 7.94 -1.81
N SER A 495 -24.26 7.32 -1.12
CA SER A 495 -25.62 7.08 -1.59
C SER A 495 -26.46 8.37 -1.57
N LEU A 496 -26.40 9.13 -0.48
CA LEU A 496 -27.18 10.36 -0.30
C LEU A 496 -26.78 11.45 -1.31
N ILE A 497 -25.48 11.63 -1.60
CA ILE A 497 -24.97 12.53 -2.64
C ILE A 497 -25.46 12.14 -4.05
N LYS A 498 -25.79 10.86 -4.32
CA LYS A 498 -26.43 10.48 -5.59
C LYS A 498 -27.89 10.95 -5.64
N ARG A 499 -28.61 10.82 -4.53
CA ARG A 499 -30.07 11.09 -4.42
C ARG A 499 -30.43 12.57 -4.27
N HIS A 500 -29.50 13.40 -3.80
CA HIS A 500 -29.76 14.82 -3.50
C HIS A 500 -30.03 15.62 -4.79
N THR A 501 -31.29 15.97 -5.04
CA THR A 501 -31.73 16.67 -6.27
C THR A 501 -31.24 18.11 -6.32
N SER A 502 -31.37 18.86 -5.23
CA SER A 502 -30.97 20.28 -5.12
C SER A 502 -29.45 20.54 -5.10
N MET A 503 -28.62 19.49 -5.08
CA MET A 503 -27.17 19.65 -5.27
C MET A 503 -26.84 19.63 -6.77
N SER A 504 -26.26 20.72 -7.28
CA SER A 504 -25.61 20.72 -8.59
C SER A 504 -24.54 19.63 -8.67
N ASP A 505 -24.31 19.07 -9.86
CA ASP A 505 -23.33 17.98 -10.00
C ASP A 505 -21.89 18.41 -9.67
N ARG A 506 -21.60 19.72 -9.74
CA ARG A 506 -20.39 20.42 -9.26
C ARG A 506 -20.20 20.17 -7.77
N THR A 507 -21.25 20.40 -6.98
CA THR A 507 -21.25 20.10 -5.55
C THR A 507 -21.17 18.60 -5.31
N LYS A 508 -21.83 17.76 -6.12
CA LYS A 508 -21.76 16.30 -6.00
C LYS A 508 -20.36 15.74 -6.28
N GLU A 509 -19.63 16.20 -7.31
CA GLU A 509 -18.26 15.74 -7.59
C GLU A 509 -17.23 16.22 -6.56
N VAL A 510 -17.31 17.47 -6.12
CA VAL A 510 -16.46 17.96 -5.02
C VAL A 510 -16.73 17.17 -3.74
N ALA A 511 -17.99 16.87 -3.43
CA ALA A 511 -18.35 16.02 -2.30
C ALA A 511 -17.84 14.57 -2.48
N LYS A 512 -17.98 13.96 -3.68
CA LYS A 512 -17.39 12.63 -3.97
C LYS A 512 -15.87 12.61 -3.81
N MET A 513 -15.15 13.67 -4.17
CA MET A 513 -13.70 13.77 -3.94
C MET A 513 -13.36 13.87 -2.44
N MET A 514 -14.11 14.68 -1.68
CA MET A 514 -13.94 14.77 -0.22
C MET A 514 -14.24 13.42 0.47
N VAL A 515 -15.30 12.72 0.05
CA VAL A 515 -15.69 11.42 0.59
C VAL A 515 -14.68 10.32 0.25
N LYS A 516 -14.01 10.39 -0.91
CA LYS A 516 -12.84 9.54 -1.19
C LYS A 516 -11.68 9.83 -0.25
N GLY A 517 -11.41 11.10 0.07
CA GLY A 517 -10.41 11.48 1.09
C GLY A 517 -10.73 10.89 2.45
N LEU A 518 -11.98 11.07 2.91
CA LEU A 518 -12.49 10.49 4.16
C LEU A 518 -12.39 8.96 4.17
N ALA A 519 -12.66 8.28 3.05
CA ALA A 519 -12.49 6.83 2.94
C ALA A 519 -11.03 6.40 3.17
N PHE A 520 -10.04 7.10 2.59
CA PHE A 520 -8.63 6.82 2.88
C PHE A 520 -8.25 7.15 4.33
N GLN A 521 -8.79 8.22 4.91
CA GLN A 521 -8.58 8.58 6.32
C GLN A 521 -9.18 7.53 7.27
N THR A 522 -10.35 6.96 6.97
CA THR A 522 -10.98 5.89 7.76
C THR A 522 -10.29 4.52 7.59
N VAL A 523 -9.80 4.21 6.39
CA VAL A 523 -9.08 2.95 6.13
C VAL A 523 -7.73 2.90 6.86
N LEU A 524 -7.09 4.05 7.14
CA LEU A 524 -5.81 4.08 7.87
C LEU A 524 -5.91 3.47 9.29
N PRO A 525 -6.74 3.98 10.23
CA PRO A 525 -6.94 3.33 11.54
C PRO A 525 -7.39 1.88 11.45
N PHE A 526 -8.15 1.49 10.43
CA PHE A 526 -8.51 0.08 10.23
C PHE A 526 -7.27 -0.78 9.92
N LEU A 527 -6.45 -0.38 8.96
CA LEU A 527 -5.24 -1.13 8.60
C LEU A 527 -4.15 -1.10 9.67
N SER A 528 -4.07 -0.05 10.49
CA SER A 528 -3.02 0.08 11.52
C SER A 528 -3.46 -0.39 12.92
N TYR A 529 -4.68 -0.06 13.36
CA TYR A 529 -5.13 -0.37 14.73
C TYR A 529 -5.80 -1.73 14.81
N THR A 530 -6.61 -2.14 13.82
CA THR A 530 -7.34 -3.40 13.89
C THR A 530 -6.42 -4.62 14.05
N PRO A 531 -5.35 -4.82 13.24
CA PRO A 531 -4.48 -5.98 13.42
C PRO A 531 -3.72 -5.97 14.75
N ILE A 532 -3.15 -4.82 15.14
CA ILE A 532 -2.32 -4.74 16.33
C ILE A 532 -3.13 -4.84 17.63
N VAL A 533 -4.40 -4.39 17.61
CA VAL A 533 -5.33 -4.61 18.72
C VAL A 533 -5.91 -6.03 18.73
N SER A 534 -6.06 -6.70 17.57
CA SER A 534 -6.33 -8.15 17.53
C SER A 534 -5.22 -8.95 18.20
N PHE A 535 -3.96 -8.70 17.84
CA PHE A 535 -2.80 -9.37 18.43
C PHE A 535 -2.61 -9.02 19.91
N TYR A 536 -2.91 -7.78 20.31
CA TYR A 536 -2.94 -7.38 21.73
C TYR A 536 -3.97 -8.17 22.54
N LEU A 537 -5.24 -8.19 22.10
CA LEU A 537 -6.31 -8.90 22.81
C LEU A 537 -6.08 -10.41 22.80
N TYR A 538 -5.61 -10.98 21.70
CA TYR A 538 -5.25 -12.40 21.63
C TYR A 538 -4.19 -12.75 22.68
N SER A 539 -3.09 -11.98 22.71
CA SER A 539 -1.99 -12.17 23.66
C SER A 539 -2.45 -11.99 25.12
N GLN A 540 -3.34 -11.03 25.37
CA GLN A 540 -3.96 -10.81 26.68
C GLN A 540 -4.85 -12.00 27.15
N PHE A 541 -5.68 -12.56 26.27
CA PHE A 541 -6.63 -13.62 26.62
C PHE A 541 -6.00 -15.02 26.66
N THR A 542 -4.97 -15.28 25.85
CA THR A 542 -4.27 -16.58 25.82
C THR A 542 -3.07 -16.64 26.76
N GLY A 543 -2.45 -15.49 27.05
CA GLY A 543 -1.12 -15.43 27.66
C GLY A 543 0.02 -15.70 26.68
N GLU A 544 -0.23 -15.95 25.39
CA GLU A 544 0.84 -16.13 24.41
C GLU A 544 1.56 -14.81 24.11
N GLU A 545 2.88 -14.79 24.27
CA GLU A 545 3.71 -13.62 24.01
C GLU A 545 3.87 -13.31 22.50
N MET A 546 3.48 -12.11 22.08
CA MET A 546 3.57 -11.67 20.67
C MET A 546 4.56 -10.51 20.46
N LEU A 547 5.81 -10.78 20.04
CA LEU A 547 6.83 -9.77 19.71
C LEU A 547 6.35 -8.63 18.79
N LEU A 548 5.42 -8.93 17.88
CA LEU A 548 4.80 -7.94 17.00
C LEU A 548 3.98 -6.93 17.82
N THR A 549 3.08 -7.41 18.69
CA THR A 549 2.38 -6.56 19.68
C THR A 549 3.38 -5.79 20.53
N GLU A 550 4.43 -6.46 21.02
CA GLU A 550 5.40 -5.83 21.91
C GLU A 550 6.05 -4.58 21.32
N HIS A 551 6.46 -4.61 20.05
CA HIS A 551 7.24 -3.53 19.42
C HIS A 551 6.42 -2.63 18.49
N PHE A 552 5.35 -3.13 17.87
CA PHE A 552 4.61 -2.37 16.86
C PHE A 552 3.39 -1.63 17.40
N LEU A 553 2.92 -1.87 18.63
CA LEU A 553 1.74 -1.19 19.20
C LEU A 553 1.85 0.35 19.10
N MET A 554 2.99 0.92 19.52
CA MET A 554 3.24 2.36 19.46
C MET A 554 3.59 2.87 18.05
N LEU A 555 4.15 2.02 17.18
CA LEU A 555 4.48 2.40 15.80
C LEU A 555 3.21 2.48 14.94
N CYS A 556 2.33 1.49 15.09
CA CYS A 556 1.03 1.42 14.44
C CYS A 556 0.04 2.47 14.97
N SER A 557 0.10 2.87 16.25
CA SER A 557 -0.71 3.96 16.78
C SER A 557 -0.37 5.32 16.14
N GLY A 558 0.92 5.56 15.85
CA GLY A 558 1.38 6.78 15.17
C GLY A 558 1.11 6.83 13.67
N PHE A 559 0.84 5.70 13.01
CA PHE A 559 0.79 5.63 11.54
C PHE A 559 -0.35 6.46 10.90
N PRO A 560 -1.61 6.47 11.40
CA PRO A 560 -2.65 7.33 10.85
C PRO A 560 -2.33 8.82 11.00
N ALA A 561 -1.76 9.23 12.14
CA ALA A 561 -1.34 10.61 12.39
C ALA A 561 -0.22 11.06 11.43
N LEU A 562 0.68 10.14 11.04
CA LEU A 562 1.70 10.40 10.02
C LEU A 562 1.08 10.60 8.63
N CYS A 563 0.15 9.73 8.23
CA CYS A 563 -0.35 9.67 6.85
C CYS A 563 -1.52 10.61 6.54
N ASP A 564 -2.37 10.94 7.52
CA ASP A 564 -3.53 11.82 7.38
C ASP A 564 -3.21 13.21 6.79
N PRO A 565 -2.15 13.94 7.22
CA PRO A 565 -1.77 15.22 6.60
C PRO A 565 -1.49 15.11 5.10
N PHE A 566 -0.87 14.01 4.66
CA PHE A 566 -0.57 13.78 3.23
C PHE A 566 -1.83 13.47 2.42
N ILE A 567 -2.74 12.64 2.95
CA ILE A 567 -4.04 12.37 2.32
C ILE A 567 -4.87 13.64 2.24
N SER A 568 -4.93 14.43 3.32
CA SER A 568 -5.56 15.74 3.36
C SER A 568 -5.00 16.67 2.28
N CYS A 569 -3.68 16.82 2.19
CA CYS A 569 -3.02 17.67 1.19
C CYS A 569 -3.21 17.19 -0.26
N TYR A 570 -3.38 15.88 -0.48
CA TYR A 570 -3.59 15.29 -1.80
C TYR A 570 -5.05 15.35 -2.25
N CYS A 571 -6.00 14.94 -1.40
CA CYS A 571 -7.41 14.84 -1.73
C CYS A 571 -8.13 16.21 -1.70
N ILE A 572 -7.81 17.08 -0.74
CA ILE A 572 -8.53 18.33 -0.52
C ILE A 572 -8.00 19.41 -1.50
N LEU A 573 -8.82 19.70 -2.52
CA LEU A 573 -8.51 20.62 -3.61
C LEU A 573 -7.87 21.96 -3.19
N PRO A 574 -8.42 22.75 -2.23
CA PRO A 574 -7.83 24.03 -1.85
C PRO A 574 -6.46 23.89 -1.18
N TYR A 575 -6.20 22.82 -0.40
CA TYR A 575 -4.86 22.58 0.17
C TYR A 575 -3.86 22.24 -0.94
N ARG A 576 -4.25 21.38 -1.89
CA ARG A 576 -3.44 21.04 -3.07
C ARG A 576 -3.11 22.29 -3.90
N GLN A 577 -4.09 23.18 -4.12
CA GLN A 577 -3.88 24.46 -4.81
C GLN A 577 -2.97 25.42 -4.02
N ALA A 578 -3.14 25.54 -2.70
CA ALA A 578 -2.30 26.37 -1.84
C ALA A 578 -0.84 25.91 -1.84
N ILE A 579 -0.58 24.60 -1.75
CA ILE A 579 0.76 24.02 -1.81
C ILE A 579 1.41 24.28 -3.17
N ILE A 580 0.67 24.10 -4.28
CA ILE A 580 1.16 24.43 -5.63
C ILE A 580 1.51 25.93 -5.75
N LYS A 581 0.68 26.82 -5.19
CA LYS A 581 0.89 28.28 -5.18
C LYS A 581 2.06 28.71 -4.28
N TYR A 582 2.32 28.01 -3.18
CA TYR A 582 3.50 28.23 -2.34
C TYR A 582 4.78 27.79 -3.06
N ILE A 583 4.79 26.58 -3.64
CA ILE A 583 5.93 26.04 -4.38
C ILE A 583 6.28 26.94 -5.57
N SER A 584 5.31 27.36 -6.39
CA SER A 584 5.57 28.22 -7.54
C SER A 584 6.06 29.62 -7.16
N ARG A 585 5.58 30.18 -6.04
CA ARG A 585 6.13 31.42 -5.45
C ARG A 585 7.59 31.24 -5.00
N LYS A 586 7.94 30.10 -4.40
CA LYS A 586 9.33 29.80 -4.01
C LYS A 586 10.24 29.60 -5.23
N THR A 587 9.73 28.99 -6.31
CA THR A 587 10.44 28.90 -7.60
C THR A 587 10.69 30.29 -8.21
N ARG A 588 9.72 31.22 -8.18
CA ARG A 588 9.94 32.61 -8.63
C ARG A 588 11.00 33.35 -7.79
N ARG A 589 11.00 33.20 -6.46
CA ARG A 589 12.03 33.82 -5.60
C ARG A 589 13.44 33.23 -5.77
N GLY A 590 13.56 31.98 -6.22
CA GLY A 590 14.85 31.38 -6.61
C GLY A 590 15.33 31.74 -8.02
N SER A 591 14.60 32.59 -8.76
CA SER A 591 14.87 32.93 -10.17
C SER A 591 14.97 34.46 -10.36
N GLY A 592 15.81 35.09 -9.54
CA GLY A 592 15.89 36.54 -9.38
C GLY A 592 16.65 37.32 -10.47
N ARG A 593 16.28 37.18 -11.76
CA ARG A 593 16.49 38.21 -12.80
C ARG A 593 15.86 37.82 -14.15
N HIS A 594 14.56 38.08 -14.30
CA HIS A 594 14.02 38.87 -15.42
C HIS A 594 12.55 39.20 -15.15
N SER A 595 12.18 40.47 -15.32
CA SER A 595 10.79 40.92 -15.13
C SER A 595 10.01 40.86 -16.43
N ARG A 596 8.85 40.20 -16.41
CA ARG A 596 7.65 40.58 -17.18
C ARG A 596 6.43 40.29 -16.30
N SER A 597 5.50 41.24 -16.25
CA SER A 597 4.21 41.08 -15.60
C SER A 597 3.36 40.04 -16.34
N LEU A 598 2.66 39.20 -15.59
CA LEU A 598 1.50 38.44 -16.09
C LEU A 598 0.27 39.13 -15.52
N ASN A 599 -0.71 39.40 -16.37
CA ASN A 599 -1.90 40.16 -15.99
C ASN A 599 -2.91 39.26 -15.27
N SER A 600 -3.96 39.86 -14.71
CA SER A 600 -5.03 39.14 -13.99
C SER A 600 -5.68 38.02 -14.80
N ALA A 601 -5.74 38.15 -16.13
CA ALA A 601 -6.26 37.14 -17.06
C ALA A 601 -5.53 35.79 -17.01
N ASP A 602 -4.22 35.76 -16.73
CA ASP A 602 -3.47 34.49 -16.61
C ASP A 602 -3.94 33.66 -15.40
N LEU A 603 -4.55 34.31 -14.39
CA LEU A 603 -5.03 33.65 -13.18
C LEU A 603 -6.47 33.10 -13.31
N SER A 604 -7.31 33.67 -14.18
CA SER A 604 -8.59 33.06 -14.57
C SER A 604 -8.36 31.89 -15.53
N VAL A 605 -7.59 32.08 -16.60
CA VAL A 605 -7.31 31.02 -17.59
C VAL A 605 -6.68 29.76 -16.95
N PHE A 606 -5.83 29.92 -15.93
CA PHE A 606 -5.25 28.77 -15.20
C PHE A 606 -6.25 28.04 -14.28
N ASN A 607 -7.35 28.67 -13.88
CA ASN A 607 -8.49 28.00 -13.24
C ASN A 607 -9.41 27.37 -14.29
N ASP A 608 -9.76 28.12 -15.34
CA ASP A 608 -10.75 27.70 -16.34
C ASP A 608 -10.28 26.50 -17.19
N GLN A 609 -8.97 26.35 -17.43
CA GLN A 609 -8.40 25.18 -18.11
C GLN A 609 -8.41 23.88 -17.27
N LEU A 610 -8.83 23.92 -16.00
CA LEU A 610 -9.13 22.72 -15.21
C LEU A 610 -10.63 22.37 -15.21
N THR A 611 -11.44 23.11 -15.97
CA THR A 611 -12.91 23.08 -15.88
C THR A 611 -13.58 23.09 -17.25
N VAL A 612 -13.62 21.94 -17.92
CA VAL A 612 -14.24 21.81 -19.24
C VAL A 612 -15.77 21.73 -19.14
N ARG A 613 -16.44 22.85 -19.41
CA ARG A 613 -17.68 22.84 -20.19
C ARG A 613 -17.54 23.79 -21.37
N ALA A 614 -18.02 23.33 -22.51
CA ALA A 614 -18.52 24.19 -23.57
C ALA A 614 -19.99 23.81 -23.73
N ASP A 615 -20.85 24.81 -23.78
CA ASP A 615 -22.06 24.79 -24.57
C ASP A 615 -21.72 25.61 -25.86
N VAL A 616 -22.49 25.60 -26.95
CA VAL A 616 -23.57 26.58 -27.18
C VAL A 616 -24.18 26.34 -28.58
N ILE A 617 -25.52 26.37 -28.66
CA ILE A 617 -26.39 26.60 -29.83
C ILE A 617 -26.42 25.58 -31.00
N CYS A 618 -27.65 25.30 -31.46
CA CYS A 618 -27.98 24.68 -32.75
C CYS A 618 -28.39 25.76 -33.76
N ILE A 619 -27.87 25.76 -35.00
CA ILE A 619 -28.44 26.51 -36.13
C ILE A 619 -28.40 25.68 -37.42
N GLY A 620 -29.54 25.63 -38.11
CA GLY A 620 -29.67 25.84 -39.56
C GLY A 620 -29.03 24.87 -40.55
N ASN A 621 -29.89 24.13 -41.24
CA ASN A 621 -29.61 23.59 -42.58
C ASN A 621 -29.86 24.71 -43.63
N THR A 622 -28.84 25.17 -44.37
CA THR A 622 -29.03 25.97 -45.60
C THR A 622 -27.78 25.96 -46.51
N GLY A 623 -27.98 25.75 -47.82
CA GLY A 623 -27.12 26.29 -48.89
C GLY A 623 -25.87 25.51 -49.32
N PRO A 624 -25.88 24.86 -50.50
CA PRO A 624 -24.69 24.68 -51.33
C PRO A 624 -24.44 25.93 -52.21
N PHE A 625 -23.20 26.16 -52.70
CA PHE A 625 -22.92 26.64 -54.08
C PHE A 625 -21.40 26.68 -54.41
N PHE A 626 -21.10 26.76 -55.71
CA PHE A 626 -19.82 26.90 -56.44
C PHE A 626 -18.78 27.94 -55.88
N ARG A 627 -17.49 28.01 -56.28
CA ARG A 627 -16.86 27.75 -57.61
C ARG A 627 -15.31 27.56 -57.59
N THR A 628 -14.79 26.98 -58.67
CA THR A 628 -13.41 26.83 -59.24
C THR A 628 -12.27 27.80 -58.86
N TYR A 629 -11.03 27.28 -58.80
CA TYR A 629 -9.87 27.48 -59.75
C TYR A 629 -8.83 26.36 -59.43
N GLN A 630 -8.31 25.55 -60.38
CA GLN A 630 -7.12 25.75 -61.25
C GLN A 630 -5.85 26.15 -60.45
N GLN A 631 -4.64 25.56 -60.60
CA GLN A 631 -4.06 24.49 -61.44
C GLN A 631 -3.04 23.72 -60.53
N GLN A 632 -2.28 22.67 -60.87
CA GLN A 632 -1.86 22.00 -62.11
C GLN A 632 -1.43 20.53 -61.84
N GLU A 633 -1.09 19.75 -62.87
CA GLU A 633 -0.56 18.37 -62.80
C GLU A 633 0.82 18.27 -63.50
N PRO A 634 1.65 17.24 -63.25
CA PRO A 634 1.51 16.00 -64.02
C PRO A 634 1.76 14.67 -63.28
N ARG A 635 1.06 13.62 -63.77
CA ARG A 635 1.45 12.22 -64.07
C ARG A 635 2.94 11.81 -63.83
N ILE A 636 3.33 10.55 -63.60
CA ILE A 636 2.85 9.18 -63.96
C ILE A 636 3.21 8.26 -62.75
N LEU A 637 2.49 7.20 -62.33
CA LEU A 637 2.48 5.86 -62.95
C LEU A 637 1.41 4.92 -62.33
N VAL A 638 0.85 4.03 -63.16
CA VAL A 638 -0.21 3.08 -62.82
C VAL A 638 0.34 1.64 -62.82
N ILE A 639 -0.01 0.86 -61.79
CA ILE A 639 -0.03 -0.61 -61.86
C ILE A 639 -1.36 -1.08 -61.24
N GLN A 640 -2.13 -1.87 -61.98
CA GLN A 640 -3.37 -2.51 -61.52
C GLN A 640 -3.12 -3.97 -61.06
N PRO A 641 -4.05 -4.58 -60.31
CA PRO A 641 -3.83 -5.89 -59.69
C PRO A 641 -4.07 -7.06 -60.64
N THR A 642 -3.46 -8.21 -60.32
CA THR A 642 -3.80 -9.52 -60.88
C THR A 642 -4.23 -10.49 -59.78
N SER A 643 -5.08 -11.44 -60.14
CA SER A 643 -5.72 -12.44 -59.28
C SER A 643 -5.21 -13.87 -59.59
N TRP A 644 -5.97 -14.90 -59.19
CA TRP A 644 -5.70 -16.35 -59.39
C TRP A 644 -4.62 -16.93 -58.44
N LEU A 645 -4.72 -18.17 -57.90
CA LEU A 645 -5.68 -19.27 -58.11
C LEU A 645 -6.27 -19.82 -56.77
N VAL A 646 -7.36 -20.59 -56.89
CA VAL A 646 -7.89 -21.59 -55.93
C VAL A 646 -8.26 -22.84 -56.75
N PRO A 647 -8.19 -24.08 -56.20
CA PRO A 647 -9.38 -24.95 -56.05
C PRO A 647 -9.25 -25.88 -54.79
N PHE A 648 -9.94 -27.02 -54.54
CA PHE A 648 -10.95 -27.83 -55.27
C PHE A 648 -11.85 -28.66 -54.29
N LEU A 649 -13.10 -28.22 -54.03
CA LEU A 649 -14.21 -29.02 -53.42
C LEU A 649 -13.99 -29.56 -51.96
N ILE A 650 -14.95 -30.14 -51.23
CA ILE A 650 -16.31 -30.65 -51.53
C ILE A 650 -17.38 -30.15 -50.51
N GLY A 651 -18.52 -29.68 -51.03
CA GLY A 651 -19.88 -29.85 -50.46
C GLY A 651 -20.43 -28.84 -49.42
N GLU A 652 -21.73 -28.90 -49.08
CA GLU A 652 -22.85 -29.53 -49.82
C GLU A 652 -24.27 -29.04 -49.40
N SER A 653 -25.20 -28.97 -50.36
CA SER A 653 -26.67 -28.95 -50.25
C SER A 653 -27.43 -27.78 -49.54
N TRP A 654 -28.73 -27.67 -49.84
CA TRP A 654 -29.70 -26.56 -49.60
C TRP A 654 -31.08 -27.17 -49.15
N PRO A 655 -32.23 -26.47 -48.95
CA PRO A 655 -32.59 -25.07 -49.30
C PRO A 655 -33.42 -24.23 -48.27
N HIS A 656 -33.59 -22.95 -48.64
CA HIS A 656 -34.69 -21.99 -48.33
C HIS A 656 -35.87 -22.34 -47.39
N TYR A 657 -36.32 -21.31 -46.65
CA TYR A 657 -37.65 -20.72 -46.92
C TYR A 657 -37.69 -19.19 -46.72
N LYS A 658 -38.50 -18.49 -47.52
CA LYS A 658 -38.84 -17.05 -47.39
C LYS A 658 -40.26 -16.91 -46.84
N LYS A 659 -40.52 -15.93 -45.96
CA LYS A 659 -41.78 -15.19 -46.02
C LYS A 659 -41.67 -13.78 -45.44
N GLN A 660 -42.29 -12.85 -46.17
CA GLN A 660 -42.40 -11.42 -45.90
C GLN A 660 -43.91 -11.12 -45.91
N LYS A 661 -44.41 -10.28 -45.01
CA LYS A 661 -45.77 -9.71 -45.15
C LYS A 661 -45.81 -8.28 -44.60
N ILE A 662 -46.66 -7.46 -45.22
CA ILE A 662 -46.82 -6.03 -45.01
C ILE A 662 -48.30 -5.76 -44.69
N SER A 663 -48.53 -4.91 -43.69
CA SER A 663 -49.74 -4.10 -43.41
C SER A 663 -49.46 -3.44 -42.05
N GLU A 664 -49.19 -2.13 -41.93
CA GLU A 664 -50.11 -1.02 -42.19
C GLU A 664 -51.48 -1.20 -41.53
N HIS A 665 -51.68 -0.53 -40.39
CA HIS A 665 -52.74 0.48 -40.34
C HIS A 665 -52.42 1.60 -39.33
N THR A 666 -53.10 2.69 -39.60
CA THR A 666 -52.99 4.07 -39.13
C THR A 666 -53.66 4.37 -37.78
N ASP A 667 -53.21 5.49 -37.19
CA ASP A 667 -53.99 6.53 -36.47
C ASP A 667 -54.58 6.33 -35.05
N ALA A 668 -54.00 7.14 -34.15
CA ALA A 668 -54.64 8.23 -33.41
C ALA A 668 -55.44 8.01 -32.09
N CYS A 669 -55.11 8.89 -31.14
CA CYS A 669 -55.93 9.46 -30.06
C CYS A 669 -56.67 8.52 -29.07
N LEU A 670 -56.10 8.40 -27.88
CA LEU A 670 -56.58 9.17 -26.72
C LEU A 670 -55.41 9.55 -25.78
#